data_AF-A0A7W5SDU9-F1
#
_entry.id   AF-A0A7W5SDU9-F1
#
_cell.length_a   1.000
_cell.length_b   1.000
_cell.length_c   1.000
_cell.angle_alpha   90.00
_cell.angle_beta   90.00
_cell.angle_gamma   90.00
#
_symmetry.space_group_name_H-M   'P 1'
#
loop_
_entity.id
_entity.type
_entity.pdbx_description
1 polymer ?
#
loop_
_entity_poly.entity_id
_entity_poly.type
_entity_poly.pdbx_seq_one_letter_code
_entity_poly.pdbx_strand_id
1 'polypeptide(L)'
;MPVMTTPTLAIAYTDTGPREGDAVLLLHGWPDDSSTWDDVLPALHEAGLRTIVPTLRGFGETRFVAADAPRTGNSAVLAMDAIALMDGLGIARFMVAGHDWGSNIAEALAVGWPERVQRIAMLATPPRLGGMPTPPFEQTQRQWYHWFMATARGAQAVRDDPRGFAHVHWTNWSPPGWFDEATFARVARAFGNPDWVDVTLHSYRARWDEAAPDPASVWLEEAVKASETLSLPALYIQGAEDGVNPPSATTAVPEKFSGPFAFVTLPGVGHFPQRERPEAVADLLVTLFTGDPATLSDTIYRSQDMSKFKPLLAGAALFALAAAATAAGVAQAKTAASPLTQVATFDHQVTGVAVTADGRRFVNFPRWTDDAPISVAEVLPDGKLKAYPDDTWNSWRNARASELPVGDYFVCVQSIVPDGHGNLWVLDPGAPGNEKPLEGAPKLVRIDLATNRVTKVIKVAPDVALQGTYLNDIRFSPDGKTGYITDSGTRGAIIVIDLESGKGMRALDGHGSTQIDKSVTVMTDGKPLVRPDGRQPAFSADGIAISNDGKTLYYQALTGKTLYAIDTGLLREGVSAAQQAAGVKTIAETHVADGLWMSKAGVLYITSPTDDSITRLVGDHVEPVLTDKRLRWPDTFSEGPDGRIYVTASHIQDTSWFKPGAPASLPTALFAFDPVR
;
A
#
# COMPACT_ATOMS: atom_id res chain seq x y z
N MET A 1 -0.99 5.91 39.40
CA MET A 1 -2.21 6.27 38.65
C MET A 1 -3.33 6.55 39.65
N PRO A 2 -4.16 7.58 39.46
CA PRO A 2 -5.37 7.75 40.27
C PRO A 2 -6.28 6.53 40.15
N VAL A 3 -7.12 6.32 41.18
CA VAL A 3 -8.06 5.21 41.26
C VAL A 3 -9.45 5.77 41.51
N MET A 4 -10.42 5.33 40.72
CA MET A 4 -11.84 5.62 40.91
C MET A 4 -12.53 4.37 41.45
N THR A 5 -13.17 4.48 42.61
CA THR A 5 -13.96 3.38 43.17
C THR A 5 -15.41 3.50 42.71
N THR A 6 -15.82 2.59 41.84
CA THR A 6 -17.21 2.34 41.47
C THR A 6 -17.81 1.28 42.40
N PRO A 7 -19.11 0.97 42.32
CA PRO A 7 -19.70 -0.11 43.12
C PRO A 7 -19.06 -1.48 42.91
N THR A 8 -18.47 -1.72 41.73
CA THR A 8 -17.91 -3.04 41.33
C THR A 8 -16.39 -3.06 41.35
N LEU A 9 -15.73 -1.97 40.98
CA LEU A 9 -14.28 -1.92 40.74
C LEU A 9 -13.61 -0.70 41.37
N ALA A 10 -12.37 -0.88 41.80
CA ALA A 10 -11.40 0.19 41.96
C ALA A 10 -10.59 0.29 40.66
N ILE A 11 -10.96 1.24 39.79
CA ILE A 11 -10.43 1.38 38.43
C ILE A 11 -9.24 2.31 38.43
N ALA A 12 -8.06 1.80 38.05
CA ALA A 12 -6.90 2.64 37.78
C ALA A 12 -7.08 3.33 36.42
N TYR A 13 -6.77 4.62 36.33
CA TYR A 13 -6.90 5.39 35.09
C TYR A 13 -5.88 6.52 35.03
N THR A 14 -5.75 7.13 33.86
CA THR A 14 -5.14 8.46 33.70
C THR A 14 -6.20 9.46 33.24
N ASP A 15 -6.08 10.70 33.70
CA ASP A 15 -6.95 11.83 33.36
C ASP A 15 -6.05 13.05 33.11
N THR A 16 -5.82 13.34 31.83
CA THR A 16 -4.81 14.27 31.34
C THR A 16 -5.37 15.14 30.22
N GLY A 17 -4.62 16.17 29.82
CA GLY A 17 -5.08 17.20 28.89
C GLY A 17 -5.82 18.36 29.58
N PRO A 18 -6.40 19.29 28.82
CA PRO A 18 -7.10 20.47 29.35
C PRO A 18 -8.32 20.08 30.19
N ARG A 19 -8.44 20.57 31.43
CA ARG A 19 -9.53 20.20 32.36
C ARG A 19 -10.94 20.49 31.82
N GLU A 20 -11.08 21.59 31.08
CA GLU A 20 -12.33 22.05 30.46
C GLU A 20 -12.49 21.56 29.00
N GLY A 21 -11.56 20.73 28.51
CA GLY A 21 -11.63 20.15 27.17
C GLY A 21 -12.72 19.08 27.05
N ASP A 22 -13.24 18.89 25.84
CA ASP A 22 -14.17 17.81 25.57
C ASP A 22 -13.51 16.45 25.89
N ALA A 23 -14.27 15.60 26.60
CA ALA A 23 -13.75 14.35 27.12
C ALA A 23 -13.68 13.26 26.05
N VAL A 24 -12.53 12.60 25.95
CA VAL A 24 -12.28 11.43 25.11
C VAL A 24 -11.90 10.25 26.01
N LEU A 25 -12.71 9.20 25.98
CA LEU A 25 -12.43 7.92 26.64
C LEU A 25 -11.60 7.03 25.69
N LEU A 26 -10.43 6.59 26.11
CA LEU A 26 -9.52 5.76 25.32
C LEU A 26 -9.38 4.37 25.95
N LEU A 27 -9.85 3.34 25.25
CA LEU A 27 -9.99 1.97 25.79
C LEU A 27 -9.00 1.02 25.11
N HIS A 28 -8.12 0.40 25.90
CA HIS A 28 -7.14 -0.56 25.39
C HIS A 28 -7.75 -1.94 25.06
N GLY A 29 -7.00 -2.75 24.32
CA GLY A 29 -7.38 -4.11 23.92
C GLY A 29 -6.78 -5.23 24.74
N TRP A 30 -6.87 -6.46 24.22
CA TRP A 30 -6.24 -7.66 24.77
C TRP A 30 -5.36 -8.34 23.69
N PRO A 31 -4.18 -8.90 24.03
CA PRO A 31 -3.50 -8.78 25.30
C PRO A 31 -2.60 -7.54 25.29
N ASP A 32 -3.15 -6.39 25.69
CA ASP A 32 -2.46 -5.10 25.74
C ASP A 32 -2.80 -4.36 27.06
N ASP A 33 -2.28 -3.15 27.27
CA ASP A 33 -2.59 -2.32 28.44
C ASP A 33 -2.87 -0.85 28.08
N SER A 34 -3.23 -0.06 29.09
CA SER A 34 -3.57 1.37 28.92
C SER A 34 -2.45 2.23 28.35
N SER A 35 -1.17 1.80 28.42
CA SER A 35 -0.05 2.54 27.83
C SER A 35 -0.06 2.54 26.30
N THR A 36 -0.96 1.78 25.68
CA THR A 36 -1.16 1.74 24.23
C THR A 36 -1.47 3.11 23.62
N TRP A 37 -1.99 4.02 24.45
CA TRP A 37 -2.36 5.37 24.03
C TRP A 37 -1.28 6.41 24.29
N ASP A 38 -0.20 6.10 25.03
CA ASP A 38 0.76 7.09 25.55
C ASP A 38 1.31 8.01 24.45
N ASP A 39 1.64 7.46 23.29
CA ASP A 39 2.18 8.21 22.15
C ASP A 39 1.11 8.95 21.32
N VAL A 40 -0.17 8.64 21.54
CA VAL A 40 -1.33 9.31 20.91
C VAL A 40 -1.81 10.51 21.74
N LEU A 41 -1.65 10.46 23.08
CA LEU A 41 -2.16 11.49 23.99
C LEU A 41 -1.70 12.92 23.67
N PRO A 42 -0.41 13.19 23.34
CA PRO A 42 0.07 14.56 23.17
C PRO A 42 -0.69 15.35 22.10
N ALA A 43 -0.96 14.73 20.95
CA ALA A 43 -1.68 15.38 19.86
C ALA A 43 -3.16 15.64 20.20
N LEU A 44 -3.80 14.73 20.93
CA LEU A 44 -5.17 14.96 21.44
C LEU A 44 -5.21 16.12 22.43
N HIS A 45 -4.22 16.23 23.32
CA HIS A 45 -4.13 17.33 24.28
C HIS A 45 -3.88 18.67 23.59
N GLU A 46 -3.01 18.70 22.58
CA GLU A 46 -2.76 19.89 21.76
C GLU A 46 -4.02 20.34 21.00
N ALA A 47 -4.84 19.39 20.55
CA ALA A 47 -6.14 19.65 19.95
C ALA A 47 -7.22 20.09 20.96
N GLY A 48 -6.88 20.25 22.25
CA GLY A 48 -7.79 20.75 23.27
C GLY A 48 -8.62 19.67 23.98
N LEU A 49 -8.34 18.39 23.74
CA LEU A 49 -9.14 17.28 24.26
C LEU A 49 -8.64 16.80 25.62
N ARG A 50 -9.58 16.49 26.53
CA ARG A 50 -9.30 15.85 27.81
C ARG A 50 -9.36 14.33 27.63
N THR A 51 -8.29 13.61 27.94
CA THR A 51 -8.27 12.16 27.74
C THR A 51 -8.40 11.39 29.06
N ILE A 52 -9.33 10.44 29.09
CA ILE A 52 -9.53 9.49 30.19
C ILE A 52 -9.10 8.10 29.68
N VAL A 53 -8.05 7.52 30.28
CA VAL A 53 -7.49 6.23 29.86
C VAL A 53 -7.55 5.23 31.02
N PRO A 54 -8.61 4.43 31.13
CA PRO A 54 -8.67 3.39 32.15
C PRO A 54 -7.81 2.18 31.83
N THR A 55 -7.34 1.51 32.87
CA THR A 55 -6.89 0.13 32.81
C THR A 55 -8.11 -0.78 33.05
N LEU A 56 -8.40 -1.66 32.08
CA LEU A 56 -9.57 -2.55 32.12
C LEU A 56 -9.53 -3.51 33.33
N ARG A 57 -10.71 -4.05 33.71
CA ARG A 57 -10.83 -5.07 34.75
C ARG A 57 -9.89 -6.24 34.48
N GLY A 58 -9.21 -6.73 35.51
CA GLY A 58 -8.23 -7.79 35.37
C GLY A 58 -6.89 -7.36 34.78
N PHE A 59 -6.63 -6.06 34.54
CA PHE A 59 -5.34 -5.55 34.11
C PHE A 59 -4.72 -4.59 35.13
N GLY A 60 -3.39 -4.52 35.15
CA GLY A 60 -2.62 -3.55 35.93
C GLY A 60 -3.09 -3.43 37.38
N GLU A 61 -3.42 -2.23 37.82
CA GLU A 61 -3.83 -1.92 39.19
C GLU A 61 -5.35 -1.90 39.40
N THR A 62 -6.16 -2.18 38.38
CA THR A 62 -7.62 -2.26 38.53
C THR A 62 -8.00 -3.51 39.32
N ARG A 63 -8.87 -3.38 40.32
CA ARG A 63 -9.27 -4.47 41.23
C ARG A 63 -10.79 -4.53 41.40
N PHE A 64 -11.32 -5.73 41.60
CA PHE A 64 -12.69 -5.91 42.08
C PHE A 64 -12.80 -5.44 43.52
N VAL A 65 -13.87 -4.68 43.85
CA VAL A 65 -14.11 -4.18 45.21
C VAL A 65 -14.48 -5.33 46.14
N ALA A 66 -15.34 -6.24 45.68
CA ALA A 66 -15.75 -7.42 46.42
C ALA A 66 -14.90 -8.64 46.02
N ALA A 67 -14.29 -9.30 47.01
CA ALA A 67 -13.40 -10.43 46.78
C ALA A 67 -14.12 -11.67 46.20
N ASP A 68 -15.43 -11.78 46.36
CA ASP A 68 -16.28 -12.86 45.87
C ASP A 68 -17.02 -12.52 44.56
N ALA A 69 -16.85 -11.30 44.02
CA ALA A 69 -17.45 -10.91 42.75
C ALA A 69 -16.98 -11.84 41.61
N PRO A 70 -17.84 -12.23 40.67
CA PRO A 70 -17.43 -13.08 39.56
C PRO A 70 -16.46 -12.34 38.64
N ARG A 71 -15.40 -13.03 38.18
CA ARG A 71 -14.33 -12.47 37.32
C ARG A 71 -14.78 -12.50 35.85
N THR A 72 -15.86 -11.78 35.57
CA THR A 72 -16.48 -11.73 34.25
C THR A 72 -15.75 -10.76 33.32
N GLY A 73 -15.67 -11.12 32.04
CA GLY A 73 -14.92 -10.41 31.00
C GLY A 73 -15.68 -10.24 29.67
N ASN A 74 -16.98 -10.51 29.60
CA ASN A 74 -17.77 -10.27 28.38
C ASN A 74 -17.93 -8.76 28.11
N SER A 75 -17.88 -8.32 26.85
CA SER A 75 -17.69 -6.90 26.51
C SER A 75 -18.73 -5.96 27.12
N ALA A 76 -19.98 -6.40 27.29
CA ALA A 76 -21.02 -5.58 27.91
C ALA A 76 -20.70 -5.21 29.37
N VAL A 77 -20.12 -6.12 30.16
CA VAL A 77 -19.74 -5.79 31.54
C VAL A 77 -18.55 -4.82 31.59
N LEU A 78 -17.64 -4.90 30.63
CA LEU A 78 -16.54 -3.94 30.51
C LEU A 78 -17.06 -2.54 30.12
N ALA A 79 -18.10 -2.44 29.29
CA ALA A 79 -18.78 -1.18 29.00
C ALA A 79 -19.48 -0.59 30.22
N MET A 80 -20.07 -1.44 31.08
CA MET A 80 -20.65 -1.00 32.35
C MET A 80 -19.60 -0.42 33.31
N ASP A 81 -18.36 -0.93 33.31
CA ASP A 81 -17.29 -0.32 34.10
C ASP A 81 -16.86 1.03 33.54
N ALA A 82 -16.72 1.10 32.21
CA ALA A 82 -16.32 2.31 31.52
C ALA A 82 -17.33 3.45 31.78
N ILE A 83 -18.63 3.19 31.64
CA ILE A 83 -19.65 4.22 31.93
C ILE A 83 -19.68 4.58 33.43
N ALA A 84 -19.49 3.63 34.34
CA ALA A 84 -19.45 3.90 35.77
C ALA A 84 -18.23 4.76 36.17
N LEU A 85 -17.10 4.59 35.49
CA LEU A 85 -15.95 5.50 35.60
C LEU A 85 -16.33 6.90 35.14
N MET A 86 -16.96 7.04 33.97
CA MET A 86 -17.38 8.35 33.46
C MET A 86 -18.38 9.04 34.39
N ASP A 87 -19.33 8.29 34.97
CA ASP A 87 -20.25 8.78 36.00
C ASP A 87 -19.53 9.23 37.27
N GLY A 88 -18.58 8.43 37.76
CA GLY A 88 -17.75 8.78 38.94
C GLY A 88 -16.89 10.03 38.73
N LEU A 89 -16.51 10.30 37.48
CA LEU A 89 -15.79 11.52 37.08
C LEU A 89 -16.71 12.71 36.79
N GLY A 90 -18.04 12.52 36.82
CA GLY A 90 -19.02 13.55 36.50
C GLY A 90 -19.07 13.93 35.01
N ILE A 91 -18.62 13.04 34.11
CA ILE A 91 -18.55 13.30 32.68
C ILE A 91 -19.83 12.82 32.00
N ALA A 92 -20.74 13.75 31.73
CA ALA A 92 -22.06 13.45 31.20
C ALA A 92 -22.09 13.16 29.69
N ARG A 93 -21.15 13.65 28.87
CA ARG A 93 -21.03 13.29 27.46
C ARG A 93 -19.57 13.21 27.07
N PHE A 94 -19.24 12.30 26.16
CA PHE A 94 -17.87 12.04 25.78
C PHE A 94 -17.78 11.45 24.37
N MET A 95 -16.60 11.52 23.80
CA MET A 95 -16.19 10.76 22.63
C MET A 95 -15.40 9.53 23.07
N VAL A 96 -15.34 8.49 22.25
CA VAL A 96 -14.67 7.25 22.62
C VAL A 96 -13.82 6.69 21.48
N ALA A 97 -12.61 6.23 21.79
CA ALA A 97 -11.81 5.39 20.91
C ALA A 97 -11.48 4.08 21.62
N GLY A 98 -11.57 2.97 20.90
CA GLY A 98 -11.28 1.65 21.43
C GLY A 98 -10.39 0.85 20.49
N HIS A 99 -9.50 0.03 21.06
CA HIS A 99 -8.70 -0.95 20.32
C HIS A 99 -9.07 -2.37 20.76
N ASP A 100 -9.24 -3.28 19.80
CA ASP A 100 -9.58 -4.69 20.05
C ASP A 100 -10.79 -4.85 21.01
N TRP A 101 -10.61 -5.36 22.25
CA TRP A 101 -11.66 -5.40 23.26
C TRP A 101 -12.26 -4.01 23.51
N GLY A 102 -11.41 -2.98 23.53
CA GLY A 102 -11.81 -1.58 23.59
C GLY A 102 -12.79 -1.18 22.49
N SER A 103 -12.63 -1.70 21.27
CA SER A 103 -13.58 -1.46 20.17
C SER A 103 -14.95 -2.05 20.49
N ASN A 104 -15.01 -3.28 21.01
CA ASN A 104 -16.26 -3.91 21.42
C ASN A 104 -16.88 -3.30 22.69
N ILE A 105 -16.08 -2.60 23.50
CA ILE A 105 -16.60 -1.78 24.60
C ILE A 105 -17.19 -0.48 24.06
N ALA A 106 -16.51 0.18 23.13
CA ALA A 106 -16.94 1.44 22.52
C ALA A 106 -18.29 1.28 21.80
N GLU A 107 -18.48 0.20 21.03
CA GLU A 107 -19.79 -0.09 20.40
C GLU A 107 -20.90 -0.31 21.44
N ALA A 108 -20.59 -1.03 22.53
CA ALA A 108 -21.56 -1.32 23.57
C ALA A 108 -21.94 -0.05 24.35
N LEU A 109 -21.00 0.88 24.53
CA LEU A 109 -21.28 2.21 25.08
C LEU A 109 -22.22 2.99 24.16
N ALA A 110 -21.99 2.97 22.85
CA ALA A 110 -22.83 3.66 21.86
C ALA A 110 -24.25 3.07 21.81
N VAL A 111 -24.40 1.76 21.98
CA VAL A 111 -25.72 1.08 22.04
C VAL A 111 -26.43 1.33 23.36
N GLY A 112 -25.73 1.16 24.49
CA GLY A 112 -26.35 1.26 25.82
C GLY A 112 -26.65 2.69 26.26
N TRP A 113 -25.86 3.65 25.78
CA TRP A 113 -25.95 5.06 26.17
C TRP A 113 -25.75 6.01 24.97
N PRO A 114 -26.60 5.94 23.93
CA PRO A 114 -26.42 6.72 22.70
C PRO A 114 -26.40 8.24 22.93
N GLU A 115 -27.12 8.74 23.94
CA GLU A 115 -27.14 10.16 24.31
C GLU A 115 -25.85 10.66 24.97
N ARG A 116 -25.00 9.73 25.44
CA ARG A 116 -23.73 10.02 26.11
C ARG A 116 -22.55 10.02 25.13
N VAL A 117 -22.58 9.14 24.12
CA VAL A 117 -21.49 8.92 23.18
C VAL A 117 -21.66 9.78 21.93
N GLN A 118 -20.77 10.75 21.77
CA GLN A 118 -20.90 11.75 20.70
C GLN A 118 -20.28 11.29 19.38
N ARG A 119 -19.13 10.62 19.44
CA ARG A 119 -18.34 10.13 18.29
C ARG A 119 -17.56 8.89 18.72
N ILE A 120 -17.34 7.97 17.79
CA ILE A 120 -16.69 6.67 18.06
C ILE A 120 -15.55 6.38 17.07
N ALA A 121 -14.40 5.96 17.58
CA ALA A 121 -13.35 5.31 16.80
C ALA A 121 -13.18 3.85 17.25
N MET A 122 -13.13 2.93 16.29
CA MET A 122 -12.90 1.51 16.52
C MET A 122 -11.65 1.06 15.77
N LEU A 123 -10.72 0.43 16.47
CA LEU A 123 -9.43 0.01 15.92
C LEU A 123 -9.36 -1.53 15.92
N ALA A 124 -8.96 -2.10 14.77
CA ALA A 124 -8.54 -3.50 14.54
C ALA A 124 -9.57 -4.63 14.78
N THR A 125 -10.66 -4.41 15.51
CA THR A 125 -11.69 -5.44 15.76
C THR A 125 -13.06 -4.96 15.30
N PRO A 126 -13.74 -5.73 14.42
CA PRO A 126 -15.04 -5.33 13.86
C PRO A 126 -16.14 -5.30 14.94
N PRO A 127 -17.18 -4.46 14.74
CA PRO A 127 -18.35 -4.44 15.59
C PRO A 127 -19.12 -5.78 15.57
N ARG A 128 -19.75 -6.11 16.69
CA ARG A 128 -20.56 -7.33 16.92
C ARG A 128 -22.07 -7.08 16.81
N LEU A 129 -22.46 -5.94 16.25
CA LEU A 129 -23.84 -5.56 15.96
C LEU A 129 -24.54 -6.63 15.08
N GLY A 130 -25.76 -7.00 15.46
CA GLY A 130 -26.53 -8.07 14.81
C GLY A 130 -26.14 -9.48 15.26
N GLY A 131 -25.24 -9.59 16.25
CA GLY A 131 -24.68 -10.86 16.71
C GLY A 131 -23.48 -11.31 15.89
N MET A 132 -22.71 -12.24 16.47
CA MET A 132 -21.53 -12.80 15.81
C MET A 132 -21.90 -14.03 14.98
N PRO A 133 -21.63 -14.06 13.68
CA PRO A 133 -21.74 -15.28 12.90
C PRO A 133 -20.63 -16.26 13.29
N THR A 134 -20.87 -17.56 13.04
CA THR A 134 -19.79 -18.55 13.11
C THR A 134 -18.74 -18.24 12.05
N PRO A 135 -17.45 -18.10 12.41
CA PRO A 135 -16.41 -17.72 11.48
C PRO A 135 -16.09 -18.85 10.49
N PRO A 136 -15.64 -18.52 9.26
CA PRO A 136 -15.13 -19.51 8.32
C PRO A 136 -13.84 -20.16 8.86
N PHE A 137 -13.49 -21.35 8.36
CA PHE A 137 -12.35 -22.11 8.89
C PHE A 137 -11.01 -21.35 8.85
N GLU A 138 -10.77 -20.55 7.83
CA GLU A 138 -9.54 -19.72 7.77
C GLU A 138 -9.48 -18.72 8.92
N GLN A 139 -10.59 -18.04 9.21
CA GLN A 139 -10.67 -17.10 10.33
C GLN A 139 -10.58 -17.83 11.68
N THR A 140 -11.20 -19.01 11.79
CA THR A 140 -11.10 -19.89 12.96
C THR A 140 -9.65 -20.28 13.29
N GLN A 141 -8.80 -20.46 12.27
CA GLN A 141 -7.36 -20.74 12.47
C GLN A 141 -6.63 -19.54 13.07
N ARG A 142 -6.91 -18.32 12.59
CA ARG A 142 -6.36 -17.07 13.16
C ARG A 142 -6.83 -16.85 14.60
N GLN A 143 -8.04 -17.31 14.89
CA GLN A 143 -8.69 -17.25 16.20
C GLN A 143 -8.53 -18.54 17.03
N TRP A 144 -7.52 -19.37 16.74
CA TRP A 144 -7.32 -20.68 17.40
C TRP A 144 -7.41 -20.62 18.93
N TYR A 145 -6.94 -19.51 19.50
CA TYR A 145 -6.84 -19.26 20.93
C TYR A 145 -8.20 -19.20 21.62
N HIS A 146 -9.28 -18.83 20.91
CA HIS A 146 -10.64 -18.80 21.44
C HIS A 146 -11.06 -20.20 21.89
N TRP A 147 -10.90 -21.18 21.00
CA TRP A 147 -11.26 -22.58 21.24
C TRP A 147 -10.29 -23.24 22.22
N PHE A 148 -9.01 -22.87 22.16
CA PHE A 148 -8.01 -23.35 23.11
C PHE A 148 -8.41 -23.00 24.55
N MET A 149 -8.76 -21.74 24.82
CA MET A 149 -9.19 -21.26 26.14
C MET A 149 -10.54 -21.84 26.60
N ALA A 150 -11.41 -22.25 25.67
CA ALA A 150 -12.64 -22.95 26.01
C ALA A 150 -12.36 -24.31 26.69
N THR A 151 -11.28 -25.01 26.30
CA THR A 151 -10.92 -26.29 26.92
C THR A 151 -10.34 -26.12 28.33
N ALA A 152 -10.54 -27.13 29.20
CA ALA A 152 -9.92 -27.15 30.52
C ALA A 152 -8.37 -27.14 30.46
N ARG A 153 -7.78 -27.84 29.48
CA ARG A 153 -6.33 -27.90 29.29
C ARG A 153 -5.75 -26.59 28.79
N GLY A 154 -6.38 -25.96 27.80
CA GLY A 154 -5.92 -24.67 27.31
C GLY A 154 -6.08 -23.57 28.35
N ALA A 155 -7.18 -23.59 29.13
CA ALA A 155 -7.30 -22.71 30.29
C ALA A 155 -6.19 -22.92 31.32
N GLN A 156 -5.81 -24.16 31.62
CA GLN A 156 -4.67 -24.43 32.50
C GLN A 156 -3.35 -23.91 31.89
N ALA A 157 -3.11 -24.11 30.60
CA ALA A 157 -1.91 -23.61 29.94
C ALA A 157 -1.79 -22.08 29.99
N VAL A 158 -2.90 -21.35 29.84
CA VAL A 158 -2.93 -19.88 30.04
C VAL A 158 -2.64 -19.51 31.49
N ARG A 159 -3.10 -20.30 32.48
CA ARG A 159 -2.76 -20.07 33.90
C ARG A 159 -1.27 -20.29 34.16
N ASP A 160 -0.69 -21.30 33.53
CA ASP A 160 0.71 -21.70 33.73
C ASP A 160 1.68 -20.67 33.14
N ASP A 161 1.33 -20.05 32.01
CA ASP A 161 2.16 -19.02 31.37
C ASP A 161 1.33 -17.90 30.69
N PRO A 162 0.75 -16.97 31.46
CA PRO A 162 -0.08 -15.90 30.90
C PRO A 162 0.74 -14.92 30.03
N ARG A 163 2.02 -14.71 30.37
CA ARG A 163 2.89 -13.79 29.63
C ARG A 163 3.36 -14.39 28.31
N GLY A 164 3.79 -15.65 28.30
CA GLY A 164 4.14 -16.33 27.06
C GLY A 164 2.93 -16.45 26.13
N PHE A 165 1.74 -16.71 26.69
CA PHE A 165 0.51 -16.72 25.90
C PHE A 165 0.23 -15.36 25.25
N ALA A 166 0.32 -14.26 26.00
CA ALA A 166 0.18 -12.91 25.44
C ALA A 166 1.28 -12.56 24.41
N HIS A 167 2.52 -13.01 24.63
CA HIS A 167 3.66 -12.76 23.73
C HIS A 167 3.46 -13.40 22.35
N VAL A 168 2.90 -14.62 22.31
CA VAL A 168 2.55 -15.29 21.05
C VAL A 168 1.57 -14.45 20.22
N HIS A 169 0.63 -13.76 20.86
CA HIS A 169 -0.30 -12.87 20.18
C HIS A 169 0.37 -11.62 19.64
N TRP A 170 1.23 -10.97 20.45
CA TRP A 170 2.04 -9.85 19.98
C TRP A 170 2.91 -10.25 18.78
N THR A 171 3.49 -11.44 18.80
CA THR A 171 4.33 -11.94 17.70
C THR A 171 3.54 -12.20 16.41
N ASN A 172 2.32 -12.73 16.52
CA ASN A 172 1.59 -13.25 15.35
C ASN A 172 0.58 -12.27 14.75
N TRP A 173 0.16 -11.24 15.48
CA TRP A 173 -0.92 -10.36 15.05
C TRP A 173 -0.43 -9.12 14.28
N SER A 174 0.87 -8.88 14.25
CA SER A 174 1.47 -7.75 13.55
C SER A 174 2.79 -8.15 12.85
N PRO A 175 3.26 -7.35 11.87
CA PRO A 175 4.45 -7.67 11.07
C PRO A 175 5.71 -7.95 11.90
N PRO A 176 6.61 -8.85 11.46
CA PRO A 176 7.85 -9.13 12.18
C PRO A 176 8.66 -7.86 12.48
N GLY A 177 9.13 -7.73 13.73
CA GLY A 177 9.96 -6.61 14.17
C GLY A 177 9.21 -5.35 14.61
N TRP A 178 7.87 -5.40 14.76
CA TRP A 178 7.08 -4.24 15.19
C TRP A 178 7.29 -3.82 16.66
N PHE A 179 7.76 -4.72 17.53
CA PHE A 179 8.03 -4.44 18.95
C PHE A 179 9.39 -4.97 19.39
N ASP A 180 9.91 -4.38 20.48
CA ASP A 180 11.04 -4.92 21.24
C ASP A 180 10.59 -5.58 22.56
N GLU A 181 11.41 -6.50 23.06
CA GLU A 181 11.11 -7.24 24.30
C GLU A 181 10.99 -6.34 25.53
N ALA A 182 11.66 -5.17 25.54
CA ALA A 182 11.56 -4.23 26.65
C ALA A 182 10.16 -3.58 26.71
N THR A 183 9.58 -3.30 25.55
CA THR A 183 8.23 -2.78 25.39
C THR A 183 7.21 -3.83 25.78
N PHE A 184 7.33 -5.07 25.28
CA PHE A 184 6.45 -6.14 25.72
C PHE A 184 6.56 -6.39 27.22
N ALA A 185 7.76 -6.47 27.79
CA ALA A 185 7.96 -6.68 29.22
C ALA A 185 7.32 -5.57 30.09
N ARG A 186 7.29 -4.33 29.60
CA ARG A 186 6.59 -3.21 30.25
C ARG A 186 5.08 -3.44 30.29
N VAL A 187 4.49 -3.77 29.15
CA VAL A 187 3.04 -4.03 28.99
C VAL A 187 2.63 -5.29 29.76
N ALA A 188 3.43 -6.35 29.69
CA ALA A 188 3.16 -7.63 30.34
C ALA A 188 3.14 -7.59 31.88
N ARG A 189 3.54 -6.45 32.48
CA ARG A 189 3.29 -6.20 33.92
C ARG A 189 1.80 -6.09 34.22
N ALA A 190 1.01 -5.54 33.29
CA ALA A 190 -0.44 -5.45 33.45
C ALA A 190 -1.10 -6.83 33.56
N PHE A 191 -0.53 -7.85 32.91
CA PHE A 191 -1.02 -9.23 32.96
C PHE A 191 -0.65 -9.96 34.26
N GLY A 192 0.17 -9.32 35.12
CA GLY A 192 0.45 -9.80 36.47
C GLY A 192 -0.68 -9.53 37.47
N ASN A 193 -1.77 -8.90 37.03
CA ASN A 193 -2.97 -8.74 37.84
C ASN A 193 -3.56 -10.12 38.20
N PRO A 194 -3.94 -10.36 39.47
CA PRO A 194 -4.41 -11.67 39.92
C PRO A 194 -5.71 -12.13 39.23
N ASP A 195 -6.51 -11.21 38.70
CA ASP A 195 -7.77 -11.52 38.02
C ASP A 195 -7.61 -11.65 36.49
N TRP A 196 -6.42 -11.35 35.92
CA TRP A 196 -6.20 -11.29 34.46
C TRP A 196 -6.60 -12.57 33.73
N VAL A 197 -6.15 -13.71 34.27
CA VAL A 197 -6.38 -15.03 33.67
C VAL A 197 -7.87 -15.36 33.66
N ASP A 198 -8.57 -15.18 34.78
CA ASP A 198 -9.98 -15.58 34.87
C ASP A 198 -10.88 -14.63 34.06
N VAL A 199 -10.60 -13.33 34.04
CA VAL A 199 -11.29 -12.36 33.16
C VAL A 199 -11.04 -12.69 31.68
N THR A 200 -9.80 -13.01 31.30
CA THR A 200 -9.43 -13.43 29.94
C THR A 200 -10.20 -14.67 29.51
N LEU A 201 -10.16 -15.72 30.34
CA LEU A 201 -10.84 -16.97 30.03
C LEU A 201 -12.36 -16.77 29.94
N HIS A 202 -12.95 -15.97 30.83
CA HIS A 202 -14.38 -15.66 30.78
C HIS A 202 -14.76 -14.92 29.50
N SER A 203 -14.01 -13.88 29.11
CA SER A 203 -14.25 -13.09 27.90
C SER A 203 -14.42 -13.97 26.66
N TYR A 204 -13.48 -14.89 26.42
CA TYR A 204 -13.52 -15.76 25.24
C TYR A 204 -14.52 -16.91 25.36
N ARG A 205 -14.78 -17.44 26.56
CA ARG A 205 -15.80 -18.48 26.75
C ARG A 205 -17.21 -17.94 26.58
N ALA A 206 -17.51 -16.79 27.17
CA ALA A 206 -18.80 -16.14 27.04
C ALA A 206 -19.08 -15.68 25.60
N ARG A 207 -18.03 -15.38 24.82
CA ARG A 207 -18.14 -15.06 23.39
C ARG A 207 -18.75 -16.21 22.56
N TRP A 208 -18.57 -17.45 23.00
CA TRP A 208 -18.97 -18.66 22.27
C TRP A 208 -19.96 -19.53 23.06
N ASP A 209 -20.72 -18.92 23.98
CA ASP A 209 -21.73 -19.59 24.81
C ASP A 209 -21.20 -20.72 25.72
N GLU A 210 -19.89 -20.80 25.94
CA GLU A 210 -19.22 -21.77 26.82
C GLU A 210 -19.15 -21.27 28.30
N ALA A 211 -19.61 -20.05 28.55
CA ALA A 211 -19.83 -19.51 29.88
C ALA A 211 -20.99 -18.50 29.85
N ALA A 212 -21.76 -18.43 30.93
CA ALA A 212 -22.79 -17.39 31.06
C ALA A 212 -22.13 -15.99 31.13
N PRO A 213 -22.68 -14.97 30.44
CA PRO A 213 -22.25 -13.59 30.63
C PRO A 213 -22.55 -13.12 32.06
N ASP A 214 -21.98 -11.98 32.46
CA ASP A 214 -22.33 -11.36 33.74
C ASP A 214 -23.84 -11.04 33.77
N PRO A 215 -24.61 -11.50 34.78
CA PRO A 215 -26.04 -11.28 34.86
C PRO A 215 -26.44 -9.80 34.77
N ALA A 216 -25.63 -8.88 35.29
CA ALA A 216 -25.92 -7.45 35.24
C ALA A 216 -25.80 -6.86 33.82
N SER A 217 -25.07 -7.55 32.94
CA SER A 217 -24.75 -7.09 31.57
C SER A 217 -25.63 -7.71 30.48
N VAL A 218 -26.46 -8.70 30.82
CA VAL A 218 -27.28 -9.45 29.84
C VAL A 218 -28.13 -8.52 28.97
N TRP A 219 -28.77 -7.51 29.57
CA TRP A 219 -29.60 -6.56 28.83
C TRP A 219 -28.81 -5.84 27.73
N LEU A 220 -27.53 -5.56 27.96
CA LEU A 220 -26.67 -4.85 27.01
C LEU A 220 -26.11 -5.79 25.94
N GLU A 221 -25.78 -7.04 26.29
CA GLU A 221 -25.46 -8.07 25.29
C GLU A 221 -26.64 -8.29 24.33
N GLU A 222 -27.86 -8.37 24.85
CA GLU A 222 -29.08 -8.50 24.04
C GLU A 222 -29.32 -7.25 23.18
N ALA A 223 -29.13 -6.06 23.73
CA ALA A 223 -29.27 -4.81 22.97
C ALA A 223 -28.26 -4.70 21.82
N VAL A 224 -26.99 -5.09 22.05
CA VAL A 224 -25.95 -5.12 20.99
C VAL A 224 -26.32 -6.14 19.91
N LYS A 225 -26.77 -7.35 20.30
CA LYS A 225 -27.22 -8.37 19.35
C LYS A 225 -28.43 -7.92 18.53
N ALA A 226 -29.35 -7.15 19.13
CA ALA A 226 -30.55 -6.63 18.47
C ALA A 226 -30.28 -5.40 17.59
N SER A 227 -29.15 -4.72 17.77
CA SER A 227 -28.78 -3.51 17.02
C SER A 227 -28.08 -3.89 15.73
N GLU A 228 -28.59 -3.44 14.58
CA GLU A 228 -27.98 -3.73 13.27
C GLU A 228 -26.94 -2.70 12.85
N THR A 229 -27.20 -1.41 13.12
CA THR A 229 -26.33 -0.29 12.72
C THR A 229 -26.23 0.79 13.79
N LEU A 230 -25.17 1.60 13.71
CA LEU A 230 -24.96 2.81 14.50
C LEU A 230 -25.01 4.07 13.62
N SER A 231 -25.69 5.12 14.08
CA SER A 231 -25.92 6.35 13.30
C SER A 231 -25.05 7.54 13.72
N LEU A 232 -24.28 7.43 14.79
CA LEU A 232 -23.35 8.46 15.24
C LEU A 232 -22.11 8.53 14.33
N PRO A 233 -21.38 9.67 14.30
CA PRO A 233 -20.10 9.79 13.62
C PRO A 233 -19.10 8.72 14.05
N ALA A 234 -18.61 7.96 13.08
CA ALA A 234 -17.79 6.78 13.34
C ALA A 234 -16.54 6.72 12.44
N LEU A 235 -15.46 6.21 13.00
CA LEU A 235 -14.23 5.90 12.28
C LEU A 235 -13.81 4.47 12.60
N TYR A 236 -13.53 3.68 11.57
CA TYR A 236 -12.89 2.38 11.72
C TYR A 236 -11.45 2.45 11.22
N ILE A 237 -10.47 2.05 12.03
CA ILE A 237 -9.05 2.03 11.64
C ILE A 237 -8.56 0.58 11.65
N GLN A 238 -8.04 0.13 10.51
CA GLN A 238 -7.58 -1.23 10.28
C GLN A 238 -6.09 -1.24 9.91
N GLY A 239 -5.30 -2.14 10.47
CA GLY A 239 -3.98 -2.46 9.93
C GLY A 239 -4.10 -3.33 8.68
N ALA A 240 -3.37 -3.01 7.61
CA ALA A 240 -3.36 -3.81 6.38
C ALA A 240 -2.79 -5.22 6.58
N GLU A 241 -1.90 -5.36 7.56
CA GLU A 241 -1.16 -6.59 7.88
C GLU A 241 -1.67 -7.24 9.19
N ASP A 242 -2.91 -6.94 9.59
CA ASP A 242 -3.51 -7.50 10.80
C ASP A 242 -3.60 -9.03 10.70
N GLY A 243 -2.82 -9.71 11.53
CA GLY A 243 -2.69 -11.17 11.52
C GLY A 243 -3.92 -11.90 12.04
N VAL A 244 -4.78 -11.24 12.84
CA VAL A 244 -5.96 -11.86 13.46
C VAL A 244 -7.27 -11.45 12.82
N ASN A 245 -7.44 -10.19 12.43
CA ASN A 245 -8.60 -9.66 11.72
C ASN A 245 -8.13 -9.00 10.41
N PRO A 246 -7.71 -9.79 9.41
CA PRO A 246 -7.20 -9.24 8.15
C PRO A 246 -8.29 -8.40 7.42
N PRO A 247 -7.92 -7.56 6.45
CA PRO A 247 -8.90 -6.78 5.67
C PRO A 247 -10.04 -7.61 5.06
N SER A 248 -9.79 -8.87 4.72
CA SER A 248 -10.82 -9.80 4.24
C SER A 248 -11.90 -10.13 5.27
N ALA A 249 -11.60 -10.04 6.57
CA ALA A 249 -12.51 -10.31 7.68
C ALA A 249 -13.37 -9.08 8.08
N THR A 250 -13.09 -7.91 7.50
CA THR A 250 -13.71 -6.63 7.90
C THR A 250 -14.50 -5.95 6.77
N THR A 251 -14.75 -6.67 5.67
CA THR A 251 -15.50 -6.15 4.50
C THR A 251 -16.92 -5.71 4.81
N ALA A 252 -17.56 -6.30 5.82
CA ALA A 252 -18.93 -5.96 6.24
C ALA A 252 -18.99 -4.81 7.27
N VAL A 253 -17.86 -4.26 7.72
CA VAL A 253 -17.84 -3.19 8.72
C VAL A 253 -18.57 -1.93 8.25
N PRO A 254 -18.42 -1.43 7.01
CA PRO A 254 -19.14 -0.25 6.56
C PRO A 254 -20.66 -0.38 6.68
N GLU A 255 -21.21 -1.59 6.50
CA GLU A 255 -22.65 -1.87 6.60
C GLU A 255 -23.20 -1.71 8.04
N LYS A 256 -22.32 -1.65 9.03
CA LYS A 256 -22.67 -1.51 10.46
C LYS A 256 -22.87 -0.06 10.87
N PHE A 257 -22.69 0.90 9.96
CA PHE A 257 -22.85 2.31 10.24
C PHE A 257 -23.81 2.95 9.23
N SER A 258 -24.82 3.66 9.74
CA SER A 258 -25.82 4.39 8.95
C SER A 258 -25.63 5.91 8.98
N GLY A 259 -24.72 6.40 9.83
CA GLY A 259 -24.32 7.80 9.95
C GLY A 259 -23.04 8.14 9.21
N PRO A 260 -22.46 9.34 9.46
CA PRO A 260 -21.15 9.70 8.93
C PRO A 260 -20.09 8.68 9.37
N PHE A 261 -19.43 8.07 8.39
CA PHE A 261 -18.52 6.95 8.62
C PHE A 261 -17.30 7.06 7.70
N ALA A 262 -16.15 6.65 8.21
CA ALA A 262 -14.96 6.40 7.40
C ALA A 262 -14.31 5.08 7.81
N PHE A 263 -13.94 4.28 6.82
CA PHE A 263 -13.04 3.14 6.98
C PHE A 263 -11.63 3.56 6.55
N VAL A 264 -10.65 3.39 7.43
CA VAL A 264 -9.25 3.74 7.18
C VAL A 264 -8.35 2.54 7.35
N THR A 265 -7.62 2.20 6.29
CA THR A 265 -6.59 1.16 6.34
C THR A 265 -5.20 1.80 6.45
N LEU A 266 -4.39 1.32 7.39
CA LEU A 266 -3.00 1.72 7.62
C LEU A 266 -2.05 0.68 7.01
N PRO A 267 -1.28 1.03 5.96
CA PRO A 267 -0.30 0.12 5.36
C PRO A 267 0.85 -0.22 6.31
N GLY A 268 1.31 -1.47 6.29
CA GLY A 268 2.44 -1.94 7.11
C GLY A 268 2.15 -2.01 8.61
N VAL A 269 0.88 -1.89 8.99
CA VAL A 269 0.40 -1.95 10.38
C VAL A 269 -0.38 -3.23 10.58
N GLY A 270 -0.13 -3.91 11.69
CA GLY A 270 -0.88 -5.07 12.13
C GLY A 270 -2.04 -4.72 13.06
N HIS A 271 -2.21 -5.55 14.09
CA HIS A 271 -3.35 -5.48 14.99
C HIS A 271 -3.25 -4.38 16.06
N PHE A 272 -2.11 -3.69 16.24
CA PHE A 272 -1.96 -2.63 17.24
C PHE A 272 -1.72 -1.23 16.63
N PRO A 273 -2.62 -0.68 15.79
CA PRO A 273 -2.42 0.58 15.07
C PRO A 273 -1.89 1.74 15.92
N GLN A 274 -2.45 1.92 17.11
CA GLN A 274 -2.11 3.01 18.03
C GLN A 274 -0.69 2.89 18.63
N ARG A 275 -0.10 1.68 18.63
CA ARG A 275 1.30 1.46 19.02
C ARG A 275 2.24 1.48 17.82
N GLU A 276 1.80 0.89 16.72
CA GLU A 276 2.62 0.69 15.52
C GLU A 276 2.78 1.99 14.72
N ARG A 277 1.74 2.83 14.69
CA ARG A 277 1.70 4.13 13.97
C ARG A 277 0.92 5.18 14.79
N PRO A 278 1.41 5.54 16.00
CA PRO A 278 0.70 6.42 16.92
C PRO A 278 0.37 7.78 16.31
N GLU A 279 1.24 8.32 15.46
CA GLU A 279 1.02 9.62 14.82
C GLU A 279 -0.16 9.59 13.85
N ALA A 280 -0.28 8.51 13.07
CA ALA A 280 -1.38 8.34 12.12
C ALA A 280 -2.72 8.19 12.85
N VAL A 281 -2.74 7.38 13.91
CA VAL A 281 -3.92 7.22 14.75
C VAL A 281 -4.28 8.53 15.43
N ALA A 282 -3.32 9.27 15.96
CA ALA A 282 -3.58 10.55 16.59
C ALA A 282 -4.23 11.56 15.64
N ASP A 283 -3.69 11.72 14.43
CA ASP A 283 -4.24 12.64 13.43
C ASP A 283 -5.68 12.26 13.04
N LEU A 284 -5.94 10.96 12.86
CA LEU A 284 -7.27 10.43 12.58
C LEU A 284 -8.25 10.69 13.72
N LEU A 285 -7.83 10.49 14.97
CA LEU A 285 -8.65 10.75 16.15
C LEU A 285 -8.90 12.25 16.34
N VAL A 286 -7.90 13.11 16.12
CA VAL A 286 -8.07 14.57 16.15
C VAL A 286 -9.08 14.99 15.09
N THR A 287 -8.95 14.47 13.87
CA THR A 287 -9.89 14.74 12.77
C THR A 287 -11.31 14.31 13.15
N LEU A 288 -11.48 13.08 13.65
CA LEU A 288 -12.77 12.58 14.08
C LEU A 288 -13.35 13.41 15.23
N PHE A 289 -12.57 13.83 16.21
CA PHE A 289 -13.11 14.42 17.44
C PHE A 289 -13.28 15.94 17.39
N THR A 290 -12.48 16.63 16.58
CA THR A 290 -12.52 18.10 16.47
C THR A 290 -13.08 18.59 15.14
N GLY A 291 -13.05 17.76 14.10
CA GLY A 291 -13.48 18.12 12.74
C GLY A 291 -15.00 18.08 12.54
N ASP A 292 -15.43 18.31 11.29
CA ASP A 292 -16.82 18.12 10.86
C ASP A 292 -17.06 16.65 10.48
N PRO A 293 -17.93 15.91 11.18
CA PRO A 293 -18.28 14.53 10.84
C PRO A 293 -18.68 14.31 9.38
N ALA A 294 -19.28 15.31 8.70
CA ALA A 294 -19.68 15.20 7.30
C ALA A 294 -18.48 15.10 6.33
N THR A 295 -17.27 15.39 6.81
CA THR A 295 -16.03 15.30 6.03
C THR A 295 -15.32 13.95 6.18
N LEU A 296 -15.87 13.04 6.97
CA LEU A 296 -15.40 11.65 7.05
C LEU A 296 -15.62 10.96 5.69
N SER A 297 -14.55 10.41 5.13
CA SER A 297 -14.59 9.62 3.89
C SER A 297 -13.62 8.46 3.98
N ASP A 298 -13.98 7.33 3.38
CA ASP A 298 -13.08 6.18 3.23
C ASP A 298 -11.76 6.61 2.61
N THR A 299 -10.66 6.33 3.30
CA THR A 299 -9.32 6.79 2.93
C THR A 299 -8.27 5.78 3.37
N ILE A 300 -7.29 5.48 2.52
CA ILE A 300 -6.02 4.93 3.03
C ILE A 300 -5.31 6.10 3.71
N TYR A 301 -4.87 5.95 4.97
CA TYR A 301 -4.20 7.06 5.67
C TYR A 301 -2.89 7.40 4.95
N ARG A 302 -2.93 8.49 4.18
CA ARG A 302 -1.78 9.16 3.59
C ARG A 302 -1.54 10.36 4.49
N SER A 303 -0.41 10.41 5.21
CA SER A 303 -0.12 11.52 6.12
C SER A 303 -0.36 12.85 5.39
N GLN A 304 -1.24 13.67 5.94
CA GLN A 304 -1.41 15.03 5.46
C GLN A 304 -0.13 15.79 5.81
N ASP A 305 0.63 16.17 4.79
CA ASP A 305 1.46 17.37 4.71
C ASP A 305 2.10 17.86 6.03
N MET A 306 3.33 17.41 6.32
CA MET A 306 4.16 17.87 7.46
C MET A 306 4.57 19.36 7.40
N SER A 307 4.04 20.17 6.47
CA SER A 307 4.42 21.58 6.33
C SER A 307 3.78 22.54 7.34
N LYS A 308 2.98 22.05 8.31
CA LYS A 308 2.31 22.89 9.32
C LYS A 308 2.72 22.61 10.77
N PHE A 309 4.02 22.56 11.07
CA PHE A 309 4.49 22.78 12.45
C PHE A 309 5.65 23.76 12.47
N LYS A 310 5.39 24.97 13.00
CA LYS A 310 6.44 25.89 13.44
C LYS A 310 7.00 25.36 14.75
N PRO A 311 8.32 25.18 14.92
CA PRO A 311 8.86 24.82 16.21
C PRO A 311 8.84 26.06 17.12
N LEU A 312 8.08 26.00 18.20
CA LEU A 312 8.24 26.88 19.35
C LEU A 312 9.43 26.38 20.18
N LEU A 313 10.63 26.85 19.82
CA LEU A 313 11.82 26.71 20.66
C LEU A 313 11.71 27.69 21.83
N ALA A 314 11.45 27.17 23.03
CA ALA A 314 11.64 27.87 24.29
C ALA A 314 12.80 27.24 25.08
N GLY A 315 13.94 27.92 25.07
CA GLY A 315 14.73 28.19 26.27
C GLY A 315 15.68 27.11 26.85
N ALA A 316 16.97 27.48 26.85
CA ALA A 316 18.09 27.04 27.71
C ALA A 316 18.75 25.69 27.38
N ALA A 317 20.08 25.54 27.30
CA ALA A 317 21.19 26.45 27.52
C ALA A 317 22.52 25.86 26.99
N LEU A 318 23.37 26.76 26.45
CA LEU A 318 24.84 26.86 26.52
C LEU A 318 25.79 25.75 26.00
N PHE A 319 26.85 26.27 25.35
CA PHE A 319 28.11 25.69 24.85
C PHE A 319 28.00 25.00 23.46
N ALA A 320 28.68 25.41 22.39
CA ALA A 320 29.89 26.21 22.28
C ALA A 320 29.91 27.00 20.95
N LEU A 321 30.29 28.27 21.04
CA LEU A 321 30.85 29.04 19.94
C LEU A 321 32.21 28.47 19.59
N ALA A 322 32.44 28.13 18.31
CA ALA A 322 33.62 28.54 17.54
C ALA A 322 33.66 27.78 16.20
N ALA A 323 33.10 28.38 15.15
CA ALA A 323 33.58 28.33 13.75
C ALA A 323 32.51 28.86 12.78
N ALA A 324 32.03 30.08 13.01
CA ALA A 324 31.20 30.80 12.04
C ALA A 324 31.98 32.01 11.53
N ALA A 325 32.89 31.79 10.58
CA ALA A 325 33.53 32.88 9.85
C ALA A 325 34.17 32.47 8.50
N THR A 326 33.63 31.50 7.75
CA THR A 326 34.00 31.29 6.33
C THR A 326 32.92 30.49 5.58
N ALA A 327 31.73 31.07 5.39
CA ALA A 327 30.78 30.65 4.34
C ALA A 327 29.67 31.70 4.11
N ALA A 328 29.97 32.99 4.30
CA ALA A 328 29.09 34.05 3.79
C ALA A 328 29.50 34.32 2.34
N GLY A 329 28.99 33.52 1.41
CA GLY A 329 29.42 33.61 0.02
C GLY A 329 28.96 32.52 -0.93
N VAL A 330 27.76 31.96 -0.79
CA VAL A 330 27.02 31.42 -1.95
C VAL A 330 25.55 31.79 -1.79
N ALA A 331 25.03 32.32 -2.88
CA ALA A 331 23.76 32.98 -3.02
C ALA A 331 22.56 32.11 -2.62
N GLN A 332 21.64 32.80 -1.97
CA GLN A 332 20.19 32.66 -2.05
C GLN A 332 19.71 32.17 -3.44
N ALA A 333 19.66 30.85 -3.63
CA ALA A 333 18.91 30.25 -4.72
C ALA A 333 17.45 30.23 -4.30
N LYS A 334 16.63 31.03 -5.00
CA LYS A 334 15.17 30.86 -5.00
C LYS A 334 14.90 29.37 -5.28
N THR A 335 14.19 28.69 -4.39
CA THR A 335 13.58 27.39 -4.69
C THR A 335 12.57 27.63 -5.82
N ALA A 336 13.01 27.40 -7.06
CA ALA A 336 12.10 27.27 -8.18
C ALA A 336 11.15 26.10 -7.85
N ALA A 337 9.85 26.29 -8.04
CA ALA A 337 8.90 25.18 -8.00
C ALA A 337 9.42 24.08 -8.94
N SER A 338 9.40 22.82 -8.49
CA SER A 338 9.86 21.70 -9.33
C SER A 338 9.09 21.71 -10.66
N PRO A 339 9.76 21.55 -11.82
CA PRO A 339 9.10 21.52 -13.13
C PRO A 339 8.22 20.27 -13.33
N LEU A 340 8.26 19.31 -12.38
CA LEU A 340 7.48 18.09 -12.41
C LEU A 340 6.09 18.30 -11.78
N THR A 341 5.05 18.09 -12.59
CA THR A 341 3.64 18.14 -12.18
C THR A 341 3.11 16.73 -11.95
N GLN A 342 2.50 16.47 -10.81
CA GLN A 342 1.81 15.20 -10.57
C GLN A 342 0.45 15.22 -11.30
N VAL A 343 0.22 14.22 -12.15
CA VAL A 343 -0.99 14.08 -12.96
C VAL A 343 -2.01 13.17 -12.26
N ALA A 344 -1.54 12.05 -11.71
CA ALA A 344 -2.37 11.08 -11.00
C ALA A 344 -1.53 10.27 -10.00
N THR A 345 -2.19 9.63 -9.05
CA THR A 345 -1.61 8.61 -8.17
C THR A 345 -2.43 7.35 -8.27
N PHE A 346 -1.78 6.21 -8.08
CA PHE A 346 -2.39 4.90 -8.16
C PHE A 346 -2.06 4.10 -6.92
N ASP A 347 -2.97 3.24 -6.49
CA ASP A 347 -2.74 2.34 -5.35
C ASP A 347 -1.94 1.10 -5.74
N HIS A 348 -1.82 0.84 -7.05
CA HIS A 348 -1.09 -0.28 -7.66
C HIS A 348 0.17 0.20 -8.35
N GLN A 349 1.11 -0.70 -8.61
CA GLN A 349 2.33 -0.40 -9.33
C GLN A 349 2.04 -0.10 -10.81
N VAL A 350 2.23 1.15 -11.22
CA VAL A 350 2.09 1.57 -12.62
C VAL A 350 3.43 1.39 -13.35
N THR A 351 3.40 0.85 -14.55
CA THR A 351 4.60 0.80 -15.42
C THR A 351 4.42 1.66 -16.66
N GLY A 352 3.37 1.42 -17.44
CA GLY A 352 3.16 2.14 -18.70
C GLY A 352 2.22 3.34 -18.60
N VAL A 353 2.45 4.30 -19.49
CA VAL A 353 1.54 5.41 -19.79
C VAL A 353 1.41 5.59 -21.30
N ALA A 354 0.21 5.90 -21.76
CA ALA A 354 -0.08 6.30 -23.12
C ALA A 354 -0.93 7.57 -23.14
N VAL A 355 -0.48 8.59 -23.87
CA VAL A 355 -1.29 9.78 -24.16
C VAL A 355 -1.57 9.82 -25.65
N THR A 356 -2.85 9.90 -25.99
CA THR A 356 -3.35 9.86 -27.37
C THR A 356 -3.48 11.27 -27.95
N ALA A 357 -3.63 11.36 -29.28
CA ALA A 357 -3.69 12.64 -29.98
C ALA A 357 -4.91 13.51 -29.60
N ASP A 358 -6.00 12.90 -29.14
CA ASP A 358 -7.19 13.59 -28.60
C ASP A 358 -7.08 13.89 -27.09
N GLY A 359 -5.93 13.58 -26.47
CA GLY A 359 -5.62 13.90 -25.09
C GLY A 359 -6.09 12.86 -24.07
N ARG A 360 -6.66 11.73 -24.49
CA ARG A 360 -6.98 10.63 -23.56
C ARG A 360 -5.70 10.01 -23.02
N ARG A 361 -5.71 9.68 -21.73
CA ARG A 361 -4.57 9.15 -20.99
C ARG A 361 -4.89 7.76 -20.51
N PHE A 362 -3.97 6.84 -20.72
CA PHE A 362 -4.10 5.45 -20.29
C PHE A 362 -2.87 5.06 -19.48
N VAL A 363 -3.07 4.12 -18.56
CA VAL A 363 -2.02 3.51 -17.74
C VAL A 363 -2.24 2.01 -17.65
N ASN A 364 -1.17 1.25 -17.40
CA ASN A 364 -1.29 -0.17 -17.08
C ASN A 364 -0.60 -0.54 -15.77
N PHE A 365 -1.09 -1.63 -15.20
CA PHE A 365 -0.66 -2.21 -13.94
C PHE A 365 -0.36 -3.69 -14.18
N PRO A 366 0.92 -4.11 -14.20
CA PRO A 366 1.28 -5.52 -14.26
C PRO A 366 0.93 -6.22 -12.94
N ARG A 367 0.57 -7.50 -13.01
CA ARG A 367 0.23 -8.32 -11.83
C ARG A 367 1.47 -9.02 -11.28
N TRP A 368 2.45 -8.21 -10.88
CA TRP A 368 3.74 -8.67 -10.37
C TRP A 368 3.69 -9.03 -8.89
N THR A 369 3.60 -8.02 -8.02
CA THR A 369 3.64 -8.21 -6.57
C THR A 369 2.25 -8.22 -5.95
N ASP A 370 1.27 -7.57 -6.59
CA ASP A 370 -0.13 -7.63 -6.24
C ASP A 370 -1.00 -8.23 -7.37
N ASP A 371 -2.22 -8.61 -7.00
CA ASP A 371 -3.25 -9.05 -7.94
C ASP A 371 -4.10 -7.84 -8.36
N ALA A 372 -3.50 -6.90 -9.09
CA ALA A 372 -4.14 -5.64 -9.48
C ALA A 372 -5.54 -5.87 -10.13
N PRO A 373 -6.60 -5.18 -9.65
CA PRO A 373 -7.97 -5.39 -10.10
C PRO A 373 -8.22 -4.89 -11.53
N ILE A 374 -7.43 -3.91 -11.99
CA ILE A 374 -7.46 -3.35 -13.33
C ILE A 374 -6.04 -3.44 -13.88
N SER A 375 -5.85 -4.08 -15.04
CA SER A 375 -4.53 -4.15 -15.70
C SER A 375 -4.33 -3.00 -16.68
N VAL A 376 -5.40 -2.49 -17.32
CA VAL A 376 -5.35 -1.31 -18.20
C VAL A 376 -6.50 -0.38 -17.87
N ALA A 377 -6.19 0.88 -17.66
CA ALA A 377 -7.17 1.90 -17.31
C ALA A 377 -7.02 3.16 -18.16
N GLU A 378 -8.14 3.81 -18.45
CA GLU A 378 -8.18 5.22 -18.82
C GLU A 378 -8.17 6.08 -17.55
N VAL A 379 -7.30 7.09 -17.52
CA VAL A 379 -7.22 8.09 -16.46
C VAL A 379 -8.14 9.26 -16.81
N LEU A 380 -9.29 9.33 -16.12
CA LEU A 380 -10.30 10.35 -16.35
C LEU A 380 -9.82 11.75 -15.88
N PRO A 381 -10.47 12.85 -16.32
CA PRO A 381 -10.08 14.20 -15.93
C PRO A 381 -10.09 14.47 -14.42
N ASP A 382 -10.92 13.75 -13.66
CA ASP A 382 -11.00 13.82 -12.20
C ASP A 382 -9.95 12.93 -11.49
N GLY A 383 -9.07 12.27 -12.25
CA GLY A 383 -8.04 11.37 -11.75
C GLY A 383 -8.51 9.94 -11.48
N LYS A 384 -9.81 9.64 -11.64
CA LYS A 384 -10.33 8.27 -11.45
C LYS A 384 -9.90 7.36 -12.58
N LEU A 385 -9.77 6.07 -12.25
CA LEU A 385 -9.48 5.01 -13.19
C LEU A 385 -10.78 4.41 -13.72
N LYS A 386 -10.84 4.24 -15.04
CA LYS A 386 -11.87 3.45 -15.72
C LYS A 386 -11.21 2.27 -16.41
N ALA A 387 -11.62 1.04 -16.11
CA ALA A 387 -11.12 -0.14 -16.80
C ALA A 387 -11.27 0.01 -18.32
N TYR A 388 -10.20 -0.31 -19.05
CA TYR A 388 -10.12 -0.13 -20.50
C TYR A 388 -9.68 -1.45 -21.16
N PRO A 389 -10.30 -1.88 -22.28
CA PRO A 389 -11.46 -1.27 -22.93
C PRO A 389 -12.75 -1.39 -22.10
N ASP A 390 -12.82 -2.39 -21.23
CA ASP A 390 -13.94 -2.69 -20.36
C ASP A 390 -13.50 -3.54 -19.16
N ASP A 391 -14.43 -3.82 -18.25
CA ASP A 391 -14.21 -4.67 -17.09
C ASP A 391 -13.98 -6.14 -17.47
N THR A 392 -14.49 -6.59 -18.62
CA THR A 392 -14.36 -7.98 -19.05
C THR A 392 -12.90 -8.29 -19.34
N TRP A 393 -12.22 -7.52 -20.18
CA TRP A 393 -10.80 -7.69 -20.46
C TRP A 393 -9.91 -7.60 -19.22
N ASN A 394 -10.33 -6.83 -18.21
CA ASN A 394 -9.59 -6.64 -16.96
C ASN A 394 -9.89 -7.71 -15.89
N SER A 395 -10.83 -8.63 -16.12
CA SER A 395 -11.36 -9.52 -15.08
C SER A 395 -10.49 -10.72 -14.69
N TRP A 396 -9.46 -11.07 -15.46
CA TRP A 396 -8.52 -12.14 -15.10
C TRP A 396 -7.72 -11.74 -13.86
N ARG A 397 -7.47 -12.69 -12.94
CA ARG A 397 -6.82 -12.45 -11.64
C ARG A 397 -5.85 -13.56 -11.30
N ASN A 398 -4.74 -13.22 -10.63
CA ASN A 398 -3.76 -14.20 -10.15
C ASN A 398 -4.43 -15.25 -9.25
N ALA A 399 -5.29 -14.81 -8.33
CA ALA A 399 -6.00 -15.67 -7.40
C ALA A 399 -6.97 -16.66 -8.08
N ARG A 400 -7.33 -16.43 -9.35
CA ARG A 400 -8.30 -17.19 -10.12
C ARG A 400 -7.77 -17.57 -11.50
N ALA A 401 -6.45 -17.77 -11.61
CA ALA A 401 -5.75 -17.99 -12.87
C ALA A 401 -6.27 -19.16 -13.70
N SER A 402 -6.95 -20.14 -13.08
CA SER A 402 -7.54 -21.31 -13.73
C SER A 402 -8.97 -21.11 -14.24
N GLU A 403 -9.64 -20.00 -13.89
CA GLU A 403 -11.06 -19.79 -14.21
C GLU A 403 -11.26 -19.18 -15.61
N LEU A 404 -10.35 -18.32 -16.06
CA LEU A 404 -10.50 -17.55 -17.30
C LEU A 404 -9.36 -17.84 -18.30
N PRO A 405 -9.68 -18.03 -19.60
CA PRO A 405 -8.67 -18.35 -20.60
C PRO A 405 -7.74 -17.17 -20.87
N VAL A 406 -6.43 -17.37 -20.71
CA VAL A 406 -5.41 -16.29 -20.86
C VAL A 406 -5.38 -15.56 -22.22
N GLY A 407 -6.01 -16.13 -23.26
CA GLY A 407 -6.05 -15.55 -24.60
C GLY A 407 -7.06 -14.42 -24.78
N ASP A 408 -8.09 -14.36 -23.94
CA ASP A 408 -9.25 -13.46 -24.12
C ASP A 408 -9.31 -12.34 -23.06
N TYR A 409 -8.28 -12.26 -22.21
CA TYR A 409 -8.21 -11.35 -21.06
C TYR A 409 -6.78 -10.81 -20.88
N PHE A 410 -6.64 -9.68 -20.19
CA PHE A 410 -5.34 -9.18 -19.74
C PHE A 410 -4.85 -9.97 -18.55
N VAL A 411 -3.65 -10.54 -18.65
CA VAL A 411 -3.03 -11.40 -17.63
C VAL A 411 -2.03 -10.60 -16.80
N CYS A 412 -1.03 -9.99 -17.43
CA CYS A 412 -0.02 -9.20 -16.75
C CYS A 412 0.50 -8.13 -17.72
N VAL A 413 -0.29 -7.08 -18.00
CA VAL A 413 0.07 -6.11 -19.04
C VAL A 413 1.31 -5.32 -18.65
N GLN A 414 2.25 -5.22 -19.59
CA GLN A 414 3.53 -4.53 -19.39
C GLN A 414 3.58 -3.15 -20.02
N SER A 415 3.13 -3.02 -21.27
CA SER A 415 3.31 -1.80 -22.06
C SER A 415 2.04 -1.49 -22.87
N ILE A 416 1.71 -0.20 -22.95
CA ILE A 416 0.58 0.32 -23.72
C ILE A 416 1.04 1.50 -24.57
N VAL A 417 0.75 1.47 -25.87
CA VAL A 417 1.29 2.47 -26.80
C VAL A 417 0.26 2.77 -27.90
N PRO A 418 -0.07 4.06 -28.15
CA PRO A 418 -0.88 4.42 -29.30
C PRO A 418 -0.06 4.31 -30.58
N ASP A 419 -0.63 3.76 -31.65
CA ASP A 419 0.08 3.60 -32.92
C ASP A 419 0.11 4.86 -33.79
N GLY A 420 -0.64 5.90 -33.41
CA GLY A 420 -0.82 7.11 -34.22
C GLY A 420 -1.83 6.95 -35.36
N HIS A 421 -2.47 5.78 -35.49
CA HIS A 421 -3.47 5.42 -36.50
C HIS A 421 -4.85 5.14 -35.89
N GLY A 422 -5.13 5.72 -34.72
CA GLY A 422 -6.42 5.59 -34.04
C GLY A 422 -6.57 4.35 -33.16
N ASN A 423 -5.48 3.61 -32.89
CA ASN A 423 -5.52 2.45 -32.01
C ASN A 423 -4.62 2.64 -30.79
N LEU A 424 -5.04 2.04 -29.67
CA LEU A 424 -4.18 1.72 -28.55
C LEU A 424 -3.78 0.25 -28.67
N TRP A 425 -2.49 -0.03 -28.60
CA TRP A 425 -1.97 -1.39 -28.50
C TRP A 425 -1.56 -1.69 -27.08
N VAL A 426 -1.93 -2.87 -26.62
CA VAL A 426 -1.60 -3.41 -25.29
C VAL A 426 -0.70 -4.63 -25.47
N LEU A 427 0.50 -4.59 -24.90
CA LEU A 427 1.43 -5.70 -24.84
C LEU A 427 1.30 -6.40 -23.48
N ASP A 428 0.88 -7.67 -23.54
CA ASP A 428 0.69 -8.53 -22.39
C ASP A 428 1.66 -9.72 -22.50
N PRO A 429 2.76 -9.73 -21.72
CA PRO A 429 3.70 -10.84 -21.68
C PRO A 429 3.09 -12.09 -21.06
N GLY A 430 1.99 -11.96 -20.31
CA GLY A 430 1.34 -13.10 -19.67
C GLY A 430 2.17 -13.74 -18.56
N ALA A 431 3.04 -12.97 -17.92
CA ALA A 431 3.98 -13.43 -16.90
C ALA A 431 3.65 -12.81 -15.52
N PRO A 432 2.55 -13.24 -14.86
CA PRO A 432 2.23 -12.77 -13.51
C PRO A 432 3.37 -13.13 -12.54
N GLY A 433 3.58 -12.34 -11.49
CA GLY A 433 4.69 -12.55 -10.56
C GLY A 433 6.06 -12.15 -11.10
N ASN A 434 6.15 -11.64 -12.34
CA ASN A 434 7.41 -11.54 -13.09
C ASN A 434 8.11 -12.91 -13.22
N GLU A 435 7.30 -13.96 -13.40
CA GLU A 435 7.73 -15.34 -13.55
C GLU A 435 7.74 -15.78 -15.02
N LYS A 436 7.65 -17.08 -15.26
CA LYS A 436 7.55 -17.63 -16.60
C LYS A 436 6.21 -17.22 -17.22
N PRO A 437 6.19 -16.81 -18.51
CA PRO A 437 4.94 -16.60 -19.22
C PRO A 437 4.04 -17.84 -19.17
N LEU A 438 2.76 -17.62 -18.91
CA LEU A 438 1.73 -18.67 -19.00
C LEU A 438 1.57 -19.10 -20.46
N GLU A 439 1.31 -20.38 -20.68
CA GLU A 439 1.16 -20.95 -22.02
C GLU A 439 0.04 -20.24 -22.80
N GLY A 440 0.39 -19.69 -23.97
CA GLY A 440 -0.57 -18.99 -24.84
C GLY A 440 -1.00 -17.60 -24.36
N ALA A 441 -0.43 -17.09 -23.26
CA ALA A 441 -0.74 -15.78 -22.71
C ALA A 441 -0.04 -14.59 -23.40
N PRO A 442 1.25 -14.69 -23.84
CA PRO A 442 1.93 -13.62 -24.56
C PRO A 442 1.15 -13.13 -25.78
N LYS A 443 0.76 -11.85 -25.80
CA LYS A 443 -0.07 -11.28 -26.88
C LYS A 443 0.05 -9.77 -27.03
N LEU A 444 -0.29 -9.30 -28.22
CA LEU A 444 -0.63 -7.92 -28.52
C LEU A 444 -2.14 -7.80 -28.75
N VAL A 445 -2.76 -6.81 -28.11
CA VAL A 445 -4.19 -6.52 -28.26
C VAL A 445 -4.35 -5.12 -28.86
N ARG A 446 -5.00 -5.03 -30.02
CA ARG A 446 -5.35 -3.75 -30.66
C ARG A 446 -6.75 -3.32 -30.25
N ILE A 447 -6.86 -2.12 -29.72
CA ILE A 447 -8.12 -1.51 -29.31
C ILE A 447 -8.34 -0.26 -30.17
N ASP A 448 -9.47 -0.23 -30.87
CA ASP A 448 -9.87 0.97 -31.61
C ASP A 448 -10.29 2.07 -30.62
N LEU A 449 -9.62 3.22 -30.66
CA LEU A 449 -9.84 4.30 -29.70
C LEU A 449 -11.20 4.99 -29.88
N ALA A 450 -11.77 4.97 -31.08
CA ALA A 450 -13.06 5.61 -31.34
C ALA A 450 -14.23 4.83 -30.72
N THR A 451 -14.16 3.50 -30.75
CA THR A 451 -15.22 2.60 -30.28
C THR A 451 -14.92 1.94 -28.94
N ASN A 452 -13.66 2.03 -28.46
CA ASN A 452 -13.13 1.33 -27.29
C ASN A 452 -13.32 -0.19 -27.40
N ARG A 453 -13.22 -0.76 -28.60
CA ARG A 453 -13.39 -2.20 -28.84
C ARG A 453 -12.09 -2.85 -29.24
N VAL A 454 -11.84 -4.04 -28.72
CA VAL A 454 -10.77 -4.90 -29.23
C VAL A 454 -11.09 -5.28 -30.67
N THR A 455 -10.20 -4.93 -31.60
CA THR A 455 -10.34 -5.22 -33.03
C THR A 455 -9.36 -6.27 -33.51
N LYS A 456 -8.33 -6.59 -32.71
CA LYS A 456 -7.36 -7.63 -33.04
C LYS A 456 -6.65 -8.15 -31.80
N VAL A 457 -6.37 -9.45 -31.79
CA VAL A 457 -5.45 -10.10 -30.84
C VAL A 457 -4.42 -10.87 -31.65
N ILE A 458 -3.14 -10.57 -31.43
CA ILE A 458 -2.00 -11.30 -32.02
C ILE A 458 -1.34 -12.07 -30.88
N LYS A 459 -1.47 -13.40 -30.89
CA LYS A 459 -0.75 -14.27 -29.96
C LYS A 459 0.71 -14.37 -30.42
N VAL A 460 1.65 -14.20 -29.49
CA VAL A 460 3.07 -14.35 -29.80
C VAL A 460 3.42 -15.84 -29.72
N ALA A 461 3.95 -16.39 -30.82
CA ALA A 461 4.21 -17.81 -30.92
C ALA A 461 5.32 -18.27 -29.95
N PRO A 462 5.31 -19.52 -29.44
CA PRO A 462 6.30 -20.00 -28.46
C PRO A 462 7.76 -20.07 -28.95
N ASP A 463 7.98 -20.07 -30.25
CA ASP A 463 9.31 -19.96 -30.88
C ASP A 463 9.80 -18.50 -30.96
N VAL A 464 8.91 -17.55 -30.71
CA VAL A 464 9.20 -16.11 -30.62
C VAL A 464 9.24 -15.66 -29.15
N ALA A 465 8.22 -16.00 -28.35
CA ALA A 465 8.19 -15.79 -26.89
C ALA A 465 8.64 -17.08 -26.19
N LEU A 466 9.95 -17.14 -25.89
CA LEU A 466 10.57 -18.32 -25.29
C LEU A 466 10.19 -18.46 -23.80
N GLN A 467 10.48 -19.62 -23.19
CA GLN A 467 10.15 -19.87 -21.77
C GLN A 467 10.76 -18.83 -20.79
N GLY A 468 11.91 -18.24 -21.15
CA GLY A 468 12.60 -17.23 -20.35
C GLY A 468 12.43 -15.81 -20.88
N THR A 469 11.50 -15.59 -21.82
CA THR A 469 11.19 -14.27 -22.39
C THR A 469 10.35 -13.46 -21.42
N TYR A 470 10.63 -12.16 -21.38
CA TYR A 470 9.72 -11.17 -20.82
C TYR A 470 9.59 -10.06 -21.86
N LEU A 471 8.45 -10.02 -22.57
CA LEU A 471 8.20 -8.98 -23.57
C LEU A 471 8.04 -7.64 -22.84
N ASN A 472 8.93 -6.68 -23.04
CA ASN A 472 8.91 -5.48 -22.20
C ASN A 472 8.20 -4.30 -22.87
N ASP A 473 8.95 -3.51 -23.63
CA ASP A 473 8.43 -2.32 -24.29
C ASP A 473 8.20 -2.53 -25.77
N ILE A 474 7.26 -1.78 -26.35
CA ILE A 474 6.96 -1.80 -27.79
C ILE A 474 7.02 -0.42 -28.45
N ARG A 475 7.52 -0.36 -29.69
CA ARG A 475 7.35 0.79 -30.60
C ARG A 475 6.91 0.33 -31.98
N PHE A 476 6.28 1.23 -32.72
CA PHE A 476 5.70 0.93 -34.03
C PHE A 476 6.45 1.63 -35.16
N SER A 477 6.55 0.98 -36.31
CA SER A 477 6.95 1.66 -37.54
C SER A 477 5.94 2.76 -37.88
N PRO A 478 6.36 3.90 -38.48
CA PRO A 478 5.44 5.00 -38.79
C PRO A 478 4.25 4.62 -39.70
N ASP A 479 4.41 3.59 -40.53
CA ASP A 479 3.35 3.06 -41.38
C ASP A 479 2.35 2.13 -40.64
N GLY A 480 2.56 1.89 -39.35
CA GLY A 480 1.68 1.09 -38.50
C GLY A 480 1.71 -0.41 -38.80
N LYS A 481 2.69 -0.91 -39.56
CA LYS A 481 2.74 -2.32 -40.01
C LYS A 481 3.61 -3.22 -39.15
N THR A 482 4.61 -2.66 -38.47
CA THR A 482 5.59 -3.44 -37.72
C THR A 482 5.62 -2.99 -36.26
N GLY A 483 5.56 -3.93 -35.33
CA GLY A 483 5.87 -3.74 -33.92
C GLY A 483 7.28 -4.24 -33.60
N TYR A 484 8.07 -3.42 -32.89
CA TYR A 484 9.38 -3.78 -32.34
C TYR A 484 9.26 -3.86 -30.83
N ILE A 485 9.55 -5.02 -30.26
CA ILE A 485 9.41 -5.29 -28.83
C ILE A 485 10.76 -5.71 -28.26
N THR A 486 11.12 -5.23 -27.08
CA THR A 486 12.29 -5.71 -26.35
C THR A 486 11.95 -6.98 -25.57
N ASP A 487 12.89 -7.93 -25.54
CA ASP A 487 12.83 -9.08 -24.61
C ASP A 487 13.81 -8.82 -23.47
N SER A 488 13.28 -8.48 -22.29
CA SER A 488 14.06 -8.18 -21.09
C SER A 488 14.37 -9.42 -20.26
N GLY A 489 13.96 -10.59 -20.74
CA GLY A 489 14.14 -11.87 -20.09
C GLY A 489 15.58 -12.37 -20.04
N THR A 490 15.72 -13.67 -19.77
CA THR A 490 17.03 -14.32 -19.54
C THR A 490 17.92 -14.38 -20.79
N ARG A 491 17.32 -14.25 -21.98
CA ARG A 491 17.99 -14.20 -23.26
C ARG A 491 17.41 -13.05 -24.07
N GLY A 492 18.02 -11.88 -23.95
CA GLY A 492 17.50 -10.68 -24.60
C GLY A 492 17.52 -10.74 -26.13
N ALA A 493 16.58 -10.04 -26.74
CA ALA A 493 16.37 -9.94 -28.18
C ALA A 493 15.56 -8.70 -28.52
N ILE A 494 15.45 -8.39 -29.81
CA ILE A 494 14.42 -7.50 -30.36
C ILE A 494 13.42 -8.38 -31.12
N ILE A 495 12.20 -8.48 -30.62
CA ILE A 495 11.11 -9.17 -31.28
C ILE A 495 10.48 -8.25 -32.31
N VAL A 496 10.31 -8.75 -33.53
CA VAL A 496 9.69 -8.01 -34.63
C VAL A 496 8.41 -8.71 -35.01
N ILE A 497 7.28 -8.01 -34.97
CA ILE A 497 5.96 -8.54 -35.31
C ILE A 497 5.37 -7.77 -36.47
N ASP A 498 5.00 -8.48 -37.53
CA ASP A 498 4.14 -7.95 -38.59
C ASP A 498 2.70 -7.87 -38.07
N LEU A 499 2.19 -6.65 -37.91
CA LEU A 499 0.91 -6.39 -37.25
C LEU A 499 -0.30 -6.77 -38.10
N GLU A 500 -0.12 -7.06 -39.39
CA GLU A 500 -1.18 -7.50 -40.29
C GLU A 500 -1.35 -9.02 -40.27
N SER A 501 -0.27 -9.75 -40.47
CA SER A 501 -0.24 -11.22 -40.48
C SER A 501 -0.14 -11.83 -39.08
N GLY A 502 0.38 -11.09 -38.10
CA GLY A 502 0.66 -11.58 -36.75
C GLY A 502 1.92 -12.43 -36.63
N LYS A 503 2.69 -12.58 -37.70
CA LYS A 503 3.95 -13.34 -37.67
C LYS A 503 5.03 -12.55 -36.92
N GLY A 504 5.77 -13.26 -36.07
CA GLY A 504 6.87 -12.70 -35.29
C GLY A 504 8.20 -13.36 -35.59
N MET A 505 9.29 -12.64 -35.34
CA MET A 505 10.66 -13.17 -35.36
C MET A 505 11.51 -12.58 -34.24
N ARG A 506 12.56 -13.29 -33.83
CA ARG A 506 13.58 -12.81 -32.89
C ARG A 506 14.79 -12.28 -33.67
N ALA A 507 15.07 -10.99 -33.57
CA ALA A 507 16.30 -10.37 -34.07
C ALA A 507 17.28 -10.13 -32.92
N LEU A 508 18.58 -10.14 -33.21
CA LEU A 508 19.63 -9.95 -32.20
C LEU A 508 19.49 -10.88 -30.98
N ASP A 509 19.02 -12.11 -31.21
CA ASP A 509 18.67 -13.07 -30.15
C ASP A 509 19.91 -13.62 -29.42
N GLY A 510 20.11 -13.18 -28.18
CA GLY A 510 21.31 -13.47 -27.40
C GLY A 510 22.54 -12.65 -27.80
N HIS A 511 22.38 -11.62 -28.64
CA HIS A 511 23.48 -10.74 -29.03
C HIS A 511 23.94 -9.88 -27.85
N GLY A 512 25.24 -9.55 -27.77
CA GLY A 512 25.80 -8.82 -26.63
C GLY A 512 25.11 -7.48 -26.33
N SER A 513 24.62 -6.77 -27.35
CA SER A 513 23.89 -5.51 -27.18
C SER A 513 22.50 -5.64 -26.56
N THR A 514 21.93 -6.85 -26.55
CA THR A 514 20.62 -7.12 -25.95
C THR A 514 20.74 -7.82 -24.60
N GLN A 515 21.95 -8.10 -24.11
CA GLN A 515 22.17 -8.76 -22.82
C GLN A 515 22.53 -7.77 -21.72
N ILE A 516 22.44 -8.23 -20.47
CA ILE A 516 22.96 -7.51 -19.30
C ILE A 516 24.46 -7.21 -19.44
N ASP A 517 24.88 -6.03 -18.98
CA ASP A 517 26.28 -5.73 -18.73
C ASP A 517 26.64 -6.17 -17.30
N LYS A 518 27.41 -7.25 -17.19
CA LYS A 518 27.82 -7.81 -15.90
C LYS A 518 28.74 -6.91 -15.08
N SER A 519 29.29 -5.84 -15.68
CA SER A 519 30.09 -4.85 -14.96
C SER A 519 29.22 -3.79 -14.26
N VAL A 520 27.94 -3.69 -14.61
CA VAL A 520 27.00 -2.73 -14.02
C VAL A 520 26.45 -3.27 -12.71
N THR A 521 26.48 -2.42 -11.68
CA THR A 521 25.75 -2.62 -10.43
C THR A 521 24.59 -1.63 -10.44
N VAL A 522 23.36 -2.11 -10.25
CA VAL A 522 22.21 -1.22 -10.14
C VAL A 522 22.24 -0.58 -8.76
N MET A 523 22.24 0.75 -8.73
CA MET A 523 22.32 1.52 -7.50
C MET A 523 20.99 2.22 -7.26
N THR A 524 20.51 2.27 -6.02
CA THR A 524 19.37 3.10 -5.61
C THR A 524 19.65 3.64 -4.22
N ASP A 525 19.22 4.86 -3.92
CA ASP A 525 19.46 5.50 -2.61
C ASP A 525 20.96 5.51 -2.20
N GLY A 526 21.86 5.60 -3.20
CA GLY A 526 23.31 5.59 -2.99
C GLY A 526 23.93 4.23 -2.64
N LYS A 527 23.18 3.13 -2.72
CA LYS A 527 23.63 1.77 -2.38
C LYS A 527 23.29 0.75 -3.49
N PRO A 528 24.04 -0.37 -3.60
CA PRO A 528 23.67 -1.45 -4.51
C PRO A 528 22.27 -1.98 -4.20
N LEU A 529 21.41 -2.08 -5.20
CA LEU A 529 20.11 -2.71 -5.09
C LEU A 529 20.29 -4.23 -5.18
N VAL A 530 19.96 -4.94 -4.11
CA VAL A 530 20.13 -6.39 -4.01
C VAL A 530 18.84 -7.03 -3.53
N ARG A 531 18.54 -8.21 -4.06
CA ARG A 531 17.50 -9.09 -3.52
C ARG A 531 17.95 -9.66 -2.16
N PRO A 532 17.03 -10.19 -1.34
CA PRO A 532 17.36 -10.80 -0.05
C PRO A 532 18.38 -11.96 -0.13
N ASP A 533 18.48 -12.63 -1.28
CA ASP A 533 19.45 -13.68 -1.55
C ASP A 533 20.82 -13.15 -2.05
N GLY A 534 21.00 -11.83 -2.09
CA GLY A 534 22.22 -11.14 -2.51
C GLY A 534 22.36 -10.93 -4.02
N ARG A 535 21.43 -11.41 -4.86
CA ARG A 535 21.50 -11.20 -6.31
C ARG A 535 21.11 -9.77 -6.71
N GLN A 536 21.79 -9.24 -7.73
CA GLN A 536 21.41 -7.98 -8.39
C GLN A 536 20.17 -8.19 -9.28
N PRO A 537 19.36 -7.14 -9.52
CA PRO A 537 18.43 -7.14 -10.66
C PRO A 537 19.21 -7.38 -11.95
N ALA A 538 18.62 -8.15 -12.87
CA ALA A 538 19.26 -8.56 -14.10
C ALA A 538 18.20 -8.63 -15.21
N PHE A 539 18.09 -7.53 -15.95
CA PHE A 539 17.13 -7.35 -17.03
C PHE A 539 17.89 -7.01 -18.32
N SER A 540 17.62 -7.79 -19.35
CA SER A 540 18.20 -7.67 -20.70
C SER A 540 17.64 -6.44 -21.43
N ALA A 541 17.65 -6.41 -22.77
CA ALA A 541 17.06 -5.35 -23.58
C ALA A 541 15.67 -4.96 -23.06
N ASP A 542 15.48 -3.67 -22.79
CA ASP A 542 14.35 -3.18 -22.02
C ASP A 542 13.78 -1.91 -22.65
N GLY A 543 14.32 -0.73 -22.32
CA GLY A 543 13.98 0.52 -22.98
C GLY A 543 14.20 0.47 -24.49
N ILE A 544 13.21 1.00 -25.23
CA ILE A 544 13.20 1.09 -26.69
C ILE A 544 12.57 2.39 -27.19
N ALA A 545 13.20 3.00 -28.19
CA ALA A 545 12.67 4.15 -28.90
C ALA A 545 12.91 3.99 -30.39
N ILE A 546 12.07 4.61 -31.22
CA ILE A 546 12.22 4.62 -32.67
C ILE A 546 12.36 6.07 -33.13
N SER A 547 13.25 6.35 -34.09
CA SER A 547 13.35 7.67 -34.70
C SER A 547 12.03 8.06 -35.37
N ASN A 548 11.74 9.36 -35.44
CA ASN A 548 10.47 9.85 -36.02
C ASN A 548 10.27 9.45 -37.49
N ASP A 549 11.36 9.18 -38.22
CA ASP A 549 11.31 8.66 -39.60
C ASP A 549 11.23 7.12 -39.69
N GLY A 550 11.24 6.43 -38.55
CA GLY A 550 11.12 4.99 -38.44
C GLY A 550 12.39 4.20 -38.78
N LYS A 551 13.49 4.85 -39.16
CA LYS A 551 14.67 4.16 -39.70
C LYS A 551 15.62 3.63 -38.64
N THR A 552 15.64 4.24 -37.46
CA THR A 552 16.58 3.89 -36.39
C THR A 552 15.82 3.42 -35.17
N LEU A 553 16.11 2.21 -34.73
CA LEU A 553 15.66 1.68 -33.44
C LEU A 553 16.77 1.86 -32.42
N TYR A 554 16.47 2.59 -31.34
CA TYR A 554 17.32 2.74 -30.17
C TYR A 554 16.87 1.77 -29.09
N TYR A 555 17.82 1.13 -28.42
CA TYR A 555 17.51 0.21 -27.34
C TYR A 555 18.69 0.08 -26.38
N GLN A 556 18.39 -0.33 -25.16
CA GLN A 556 19.38 -0.56 -24.12
C GLN A 556 18.90 -1.67 -23.18
N ALA A 557 19.83 -2.44 -22.61
CA ALA A 557 19.49 -3.32 -21.50
C ALA A 557 19.34 -2.53 -20.20
N LEU A 558 18.31 -2.81 -19.40
CA LEU A 558 18.08 -2.07 -18.15
C LEU A 558 19.25 -2.24 -17.20
N THR A 559 19.72 -3.49 -17.02
CA THR A 559 20.99 -3.76 -16.33
C THR A 559 22.16 -3.57 -17.29
N GLY A 560 22.33 -2.33 -17.73
CA GLY A 560 23.33 -1.91 -18.71
C GLY A 560 23.62 -0.43 -18.61
N LYS A 561 24.58 0.03 -19.40
CA LYS A 561 25.01 1.44 -19.47
C LYS A 561 25.38 1.89 -20.88
N THR A 562 24.93 1.16 -21.89
CA THR A 562 25.24 1.46 -23.29
C THR A 562 23.96 1.58 -24.08
N LEU A 563 23.77 2.74 -24.71
CA LEU A 563 22.70 2.94 -25.67
C LEU A 563 23.14 2.44 -27.04
N TYR A 564 22.38 1.52 -27.61
CA TYR A 564 22.61 0.99 -28.94
C TYR A 564 21.57 1.53 -29.93
N ALA A 565 21.93 1.48 -31.21
CA ALA A 565 21.00 1.69 -32.30
C ALA A 565 21.21 0.70 -33.44
N ILE A 566 20.16 0.45 -34.21
CA ILE A 566 20.20 -0.36 -35.43
C ILE A 566 19.23 0.20 -36.47
N ASP A 567 19.58 0.04 -37.75
CA ASP A 567 18.67 0.33 -38.86
C ASP A 567 17.52 -0.68 -38.88
N THR A 568 16.27 -0.20 -38.87
CA THR A 568 15.07 -1.06 -38.81
C THR A 568 14.93 -1.95 -40.06
N GLY A 569 15.53 -1.57 -41.18
CA GLY A 569 15.61 -2.39 -42.40
C GLY A 569 16.50 -3.63 -42.27
N LEU A 570 17.31 -3.73 -41.19
CA LEU A 570 18.04 -4.93 -40.82
C LEU A 570 17.23 -5.86 -39.90
N LEU A 571 16.14 -5.36 -39.30
CA LEU A 571 15.26 -6.09 -38.39
C LEU A 571 14.06 -6.68 -39.15
N ARG A 572 14.33 -7.54 -40.15
CA ARG A 572 13.30 -8.18 -40.97
C ARG A 572 13.70 -9.59 -41.39
N GLU A 573 12.71 -10.37 -41.82
CA GLU A 573 12.95 -11.70 -42.37
C GLU A 573 13.96 -11.66 -43.53
N GLY A 574 14.82 -12.68 -43.61
CA GLY A 574 15.84 -12.81 -44.65
C GLY A 574 17.15 -12.07 -44.38
N VAL A 575 17.24 -11.22 -43.35
CA VAL A 575 18.51 -10.64 -42.89
C VAL A 575 19.17 -11.59 -41.90
N SER A 576 20.42 -11.98 -42.17
CA SER A 576 21.15 -12.92 -41.30
C SER A 576 21.56 -12.28 -39.96
N ALA A 577 21.74 -13.11 -38.92
CA ALA A 577 22.22 -12.65 -37.61
C ALA A 577 23.57 -11.90 -37.69
N ALA A 578 24.46 -12.28 -38.62
CA ALA A 578 25.74 -11.59 -38.83
C ALA A 578 25.54 -10.18 -39.41
N GLN A 579 24.60 -10.00 -40.35
CA GLN A 579 24.26 -8.69 -40.89
C GLN A 579 23.60 -7.80 -39.84
N GLN A 580 22.71 -8.37 -39.01
CA GLN A 580 22.11 -7.65 -37.89
C GLN A 580 23.19 -7.19 -36.90
N ALA A 581 24.08 -8.09 -36.48
CA ALA A 581 25.17 -7.78 -35.56
C ALA A 581 26.10 -6.68 -36.11
N ALA A 582 26.47 -6.75 -37.39
CA ALA A 582 27.28 -5.72 -38.05
C ALA A 582 26.57 -4.36 -38.17
N GLY A 583 25.24 -4.34 -38.09
CA GLY A 583 24.42 -3.14 -38.13
C GLY A 583 24.23 -2.45 -36.77
N VAL A 584 24.59 -3.11 -35.67
CA VAL A 584 24.49 -2.53 -34.33
C VAL A 584 25.54 -1.44 -34.14
N LYS A 585 25.11 -0.27 -33.72
CA LYS A 585 25.96 0.88 -33.40
C LYS A 585 25.87 1.20 -31.92
N THR A 586 27.00 1.41 -31.26
CA THR A 586 27.06 2.07 -29.96
C THR A 586 26.86 3.57 -30.18
N ILE A 587 25.91 4.17 -29.46
CA ILE A 587 25.57 5.59 -29.59
C ILE A 587 26.21 6.40 -28.46
N ALA A 588 26.04 5.95 -27.23
CA ALA A 588 26.54 6.64 -26.04
C ALA A 588 26.75 5.65 -24.89
N GLU A 589 27.70 5.95 -24.00
CA GLU A 589 27.67 5.41 -22.65
C GLU A 589 26.68 6.26 -21.82
N THR A 590 25.79 5.58 -21.12
CA THR A 590 24.67 6.17 -20.39
C THR A 590 24.76 5.75 -18.91
N HIS A 591 23.63 5.38 -18.32
CA HIS A 591 23.47 4.84 -16.98
C HIS A 591 22.46 3.68 -17.06
N VAL A 592 22.19 3.02 -15.94
CA VAL A 592 21.02 2.14 -15.80
C VAL A 592 19.80 2.94 -16.25
N ALA A 593 19.03 2.40 -17.19
CA ALA A 593 17.90 3.08 -17.78
C ALA A 593 16.76 2.11 -17.98
N ASP A 594 15.54 2.57 -17.74
CA ASP A 594 14.32 1.79 -17.92
C ASP A 594 13.67 2.25 -19.24
N GLY A 595 12.86 3.30 -19.25
CA GLY A 595 12.26 3.82 -20.47
C GLY A 595 13.15 4.69 -21.36
N LEU A 596 12.87 4.57 -22.66
CA LEU A 596 13.37 5.44 -23.74
C LEU A 596 12.22 6.10 -24.50
N TRP A 597 12.39 7.36 -24.88
CA TRP A 597 11.39 8.09 -25.67
C TRP A 597 11.99 9.02 -26.70
N MET A 598 11.65 8.80 -27.98
CA MET A 598 11.90 9.78 -29.02
C MET A 598 10.74 10.77 -29.04
N SER A 599 11.01 12.02 -28.65
CA SER A 599 10.01 13.08 -28.74
C SER A 599 9.71 13.49 -30.18
N LYS A 600 8.56 14.13 -30.39
CA LYS A 600 8.19 14.73 -31.69
C LYS A 600 9.22 15.73 -32.21
N ALA A 601 9.97 16.37 -31.30
CA ALA A 601 11.07 17.28 -31.63
C ALA A 601 12.38 16.58 -32.05
N GLY A 602 12.45 15.25 -31.97
CA GLY A 602 13.65 14.48 -32.32
C GLY A 602 14.69 14.39 -31.19
N VAL A 603 14.29 14.70 -29.95
CA VAL A 603 15.12 14.52 -28.75
C VAL A 603 14.82 13.16 -28.13
N LEU A 604 15.85 12.35 -27.89
CA LEU A 604 15.77 11.07 -27.20
C LEU A 604 15.93 11.29 -25.69
N TYR A 605 14.88 11.01 -24.93
CA TYR A 605 14.85 11.03 -23.47
C TYR A 605 15.09 9.64 -22.90
N ILE A 606 15.75 9.59 -21.74
CA ILE A 606 16.21 8.36 -21.09
C ILE A 606 15.93 8.50 -19.59
N THR A 607 15.28 7.51 -18.96
CA THR A 607 15.09 7.50 -17.51
C THR A 607 16.33 7.00 -16.77
N SER A 608 16.58 7.48 -15.55
CA SER A 608 17.57 6.92 -14.63
C SER A 608 16.87 6.50 -13.34
N PRO A 609 16.65 5.18 -13.12
CA PRO A 609 16.27 4.64 -11.83
C PRO A 609 17.29 4.90 -10.72
N THR A 610 18.57 5.04 -11.08
CA THR A 610 19.65 5.23 -10.12
C THR A 610 19.58 6.60 -9.45
N ASP A 611 19.28 7.62 -10.25
CA ASP A 611 19.38 9.02 -9.84
C ASP A 611 18.02 9.67 -9.60
N ASP A 612 16.92 8.93 -9.78
CA ASP A 612 15.56 9.46 -9.84
C ASP A 612 15.48 10.66 -10.81
N SER A 613 15.97 10.44 -12.04
CA SER A 613 16.18 11.51 -13.02
C SER A 613 15.80 11.12 -14.45
N ILE A 614 15.73 12.14 -15.30
CA ILE A 614 15.55 12.04 -16.74
C ILE A 614 16.73 12.75 -17.39
N THR A 615 17.35 12.08 -18.35
CA THR A 615 18.41 12.63 -19.20
C THR A 615 17.96 12.67 -20.65
N ARG A 616 18.74 13.35 -21.49
CA ARG A 616 18.54 13.37 -22.95
C ARG A 616 19.86 13.05 -23.65
N LEU A 617 19.78 12.44 -24.82
CA LEU A 617 20.93 12.24 -25.70
C LEU A 617 21.34 13.55 -26.37
N VAL A 618 22.63 13.89 -26.30
CA VAL A 618 23.26 15.01 -27.00
C VAL A 618 24.53 14.49 -27.68
N GLY A 619 24.47 14.29 -29.00
CA GLY A 619 25.57 13.68 -29.74
C GLY A 619 25.82 12.25 -29.29
N ASP A 620 26.93 12.03 -28.58
CA ASP A 620 27.45 10.74 -28.11
C ASP A 620 27.44 10.59 -26.57
N HIS A 621 26.78 11.49 -25.85
CA HIS A 621 26.65 11.47 -24.40
C HIS A 621 25.25 11.89 -23.97
N VAL A 622 24.96 11.78 -22.67
CA VAL A 622 23.68 12.20 -22.08
C VAL A 622 23.84 13.41 -21.17
N GLU A 623 22.86 14.30 -21.21
CA GLU A 623 22.78 15.47 -20.33
C GLU A 623 21.54 15.38 -19.42
N PRO A 624 21.61 15.80 -18.15
CA PRO A 624 20.46 15.87 -17.27
C PRO A 624 19.39 16.84 -17.78
N VAL A 625 18.13 16.41 -17.71
CA VAL A 625 16.94 17.26 -17.97
C VAL A 625 16.25 17.62 -16.67
N LEU A 626 16.02 16.62 -15.83
CA LEU A 626 15.29 16.76 -14.57
C LEU A 626 15.75 15.72 -13.57
N THR A 627 15.96 16.13 -12.32
CA THR A 627 16.16 15.23 -11.18
C THR A 627 15.14 15.58 -10.11
N ASP A 628 14.32 14.62 -9.70
CA ASP A 628 13.30 14.80 -8.67
C ASP A 628 13.03 13.46 -8.00
N LYS A 629 13.16 13.40 -6.66
CA LYS A 629 12.97 12.16 -5.90
C LYS A 629 11.58 11.56 -6.04
N ARG A 630 10.59 12.33 -6.48
CA ARG A 630 9.25 11.83 -6.79
C ARG A 630 9.20 10.95 -8.03
N LEU A 631 10.19 11.03 -8.94
CA LEU A 631 10.24 10.16 -10.12
C LEU A 631 10.46 8.68 -9.77
N ARG A 632 11.10 8.41 -8.61
CA ARG A 632 11.33 7.09 -7.99
C ARG A 632 11.17 5.89 -8.94
N TRP A 633 12.28 5.51 -9.57
CA TRP A 633 12.29 4.56 -10.71
C TRP A 633 11.36 5.02 -11.85
N PRO A 634 11.74 6.10 -12.54
CA PRO A 634 11.00 6.51 -13.73
C PRO A 634 11.08 5.41 -14.80
N ASP A 635 9.92 4.95 -15.26
CA ASP A 635 9.77 3.79 -16.13
C ASP A 635 9.39 4.28 -17.54
N THR A 636 8.11 4.33 -17.87
CA THR A 636 7.64 4.58 -19.23
C THR A 636 7.33 6.06 -19.48
N PHE A 637 7.61 6.50 -20.71
CA PHE A 637 7.25 7.82 -21.21
C PHE A 637 6.06 7.80 -22.18
N SER A 638 5.36 8.94 -22.28
CA SER A 638 4.49 9.25 -23.41
C SER A 638 4.41 10.76 -23.65
N GLU A 639 4.19 11.21 -24.88
CA GLU A 639 4.10 12.64 -25.21
C GLU A 639 2.69 13.04 -25.65
N GLY A 640 2.10 13.98 -24.91
CA GLY A 640 0.75 14.45 -25.15
C GLY A 640 0.64 15.43 -26.34
N PRO A 641 -0.60 15.74 -26.77
CA PRO A 641 -0.87 16.81 -27.74
C PRO A 641 -0.67 18.22 -27.15
N ASP A 642 -0.62 18.32 -25.81
CA ASP A 642 -0.27 19.53 -25.05
C ASP A 642 1.23 19.86 -25.11
N GLY A 643 2.04 18.99 -25.73
CA GLY A 643 3.49 19.15 -25.84
C GLY A 643 4.24 18.76 -24.57
N ARG A 644 3.57 18.15 -23.58
CA ARG A 644 4.20 17.68 -22.35
C ARG A 644 4.63 16.23 -22.48
N ILE A 645 5.70 15.86 -21.77
CA ILE A 645 6.11 14.47 -21.61
C ILE A 645 5.60 13.96 -20.26
N TYR A 646 4.90 12.84 -20.31
CA TYR A 646 4.37 12.10 -19.19
C TYR A 646 5.32 10.96 -18.85
N VAL A 647 5.49 10.69 -17.56
CA VAL A 647 6.40 9.65 -17.06
C VAL A 647 5.82 8.97 -15.83
N THR A 648 5.82 7.64 -15.81
CA THR A 648 5.43 6.85 -14.64
C THR A 648 6.58 6.75 -13.64
N ALA A 649 6.24 6.79 -12.35
CA ALA A 649 7.16 6.43 -11.27
C ALA A 649 6.77 5.03 -10.76
N SER A 650 7.52 4.00 -11.15
CA SER A 650 7.10 2.61 -10.93
C SER A 650 7.52 2.04 -9.58
N HIS A 651 8.48 2.66 -8.88
CA HIS A 651 8.92 2.24 -7.54
C HIS A 651 9.39 0.75 -7.48
N ILE A 652 9.96 0.21 -8.56
CA ILE A 652 10.39 -1.21 -8.61
C ILE A 652 11.37 -1.57 -7.48
N GLN A 653 12.27 -0.67 -7.11
CA GLN A 653 13.21 -0.85 -6.00
C GLN A 653 12.56 -0.91 -4.62
N ASP A 654 11.29 -0.50 -4.52
CA ASP A 654 10.53 -0.52 -3.27
C ASP A 654 9.66 -1.79 -3.13
N THR A 655 9.65 -2.66 -4.13
CA THR A 655 8.92 -3.93 -4.11
C THR A 655 9.45 -4.92 -3.08
N SER A 656 8.61 -5.90 -2.73
CA SER A 656 8.98 -7.03 -1.89
C SER A 656 10.14 -7.86 -2.45
N TRP A 657 10.46 -7.73 -3.74
CA TRP A 657 11.65 -8.35 -4.35
C TRP A 657 12.96 -7.84 -3.76
N PHE A 658 13.01 -6.59 -3.30
CA PHE A 658 14.21 -5.95 -2.78
C PHE A 658 14.07 -5.49 -1.32
N LYS A 659 12.84 -5.25 -0.86
CA LYS A 659 12.53 -4.84 0.52
C LYS A 659 11.59 -5.86 1.17
N PRO A 660 12.11 -6.89 1.87
CA PRO A 660 11.28 -7.82 2.63
C PRO A 660 10.35 -7.08 3.58
N GLY A 661 9.05 -7.43 3.56
CA GLY A 661 8.03 -6.74 4.34
C GLY A 661 7.39 -5.53 3.65
N ALA A 662 7.86 -5.13 2.45
CA ALA A 662 7.11 -4.19 1.63
C ALA A 662 5.76 -4.80 1.22
N PRO A 663 4.68 -4.02 1.20
CA PRO A 663 3.36 -4.50 0.83
C PRO A 663 3.36 -5.00 -0.62
N ALA A 664 2.47 -5.95 -0.92
CA ALA A 664 2.26 -6.46 -2.27
C ALA A 664 1.91 -5.34 -3.27
N SER A 665 1.08 -4.39 -2.84
CA SER A 665 0.64 -3.26 -3.63
C SER A 665 1.42 -2.00 -3.26
N LEU A 666 2.00 -1.33 -4.25
CA LEU A 666 2.80 -0.12 -4.05
C LEU A 666 2.07 1.09 -4.61
N PRO A 667 1.90 2.16 -3.81
CA PRO A 667 1.38 3.40 -4.34
C PRO A 667 2.40 4.02 -5.30
N THR A 668 1.95 4.35 -6.50
CA THR A 668 2.78 4.94 -7.56
C THR A 668 2.10 6.16 -8.15
N ALA A 669 2.79 6.85 -9.06
CA ALA A 669 2.28 8.09 -9.62
C ALA A 669 2.60 8.25 -11.11
N LEU A 670 1.79 9.07 -11.75
CA LEU A 670 2.04 9.60 -13.08
C LEU A 670 2.42 11.07 -12.94
N PHE A 671 3.53 11.46 -13.57
CA PHE A 671 3.98 12.84 -13.63
C PHE A 671 4.04 13.34 -15.06
N ALA A 672 4.13 14.66 -15.21
CA ALA A 672 4.37 15.33 -16.47
C ALA A 672 5.33 16.52 -16.30
N PHE A 673 6.15 16.77 -17.31
CA PHE A 673 7.08 17.89 -17.39
C PHE A 673 7.11 18.48 -18.80
N ASP A 674 7.61 19.71 -18.92
CA ASP A 674 7.79 20.36 -20.21
C ASP A 674 9.11 19.89 -20.84
N PRO A 675 9.11 19.34 -22.07
CA PRO A 675 10.33 18.93 -22.74
C PRO A 675 11.23 20.11 -23.03
N VAL A 676 12.54 19.86 -23.09
CA VAL A 676 13.50 20.88 -23.51
C VAL A 676 13.33 21.12 -25.02
N ARG A 677 13.18 22.39 -25.40
CA ARG A 677 13.00 22.82 -26.80
C ARG A 677 14.29 22.87 -27.59
#